data_AF-A0A429N6H6-F1
#
_entry.id   AF-A0A429N6H6-F1
#
_cell.length_a   1.000
_cell.length_b   1.000
_cell.length_c   1.000
_cell.angle_alpha   90.00
_cell.angle_beta   90.00
_cell.angle_gamma   90.00
#
_symmetry.space_group_name_H-M   'P 1'
#
loop_
_entity.id
_entity.type
_entity.pdbx_description
1 polymer ?
#
loop_
_entity_poly.entity_id
_entity_poly.type
_entity_poly.pdbx_seq_one_letter_code
_entity_poly.pdbx_strand_id
1 'polypeptide(L)'
;MSSGLDAAVQDPVASPVLLPVDRLSAAARRAWAKHDRKTDSWLPLWRHMADSGAVAGLLWERWLPRSVRGLVSEILPGGEEDARVLVRFLAAVHDIGKATPAFACQVESLAGPMRDAGLGMPSLREYGEDRRLAPHGLAGQVLLQEWMDGRFGLRGRVSGQFAVVAGGHHGVPPDHGEIHDLQLRPRLLRHLGPAESLWRQVQYELMDACAEATGAASRLPAWGAVRLPQTVQVVLTAVVILADWIASAPELFPYNPQSWQPAGPVGERRRLRAAWDDLDLPEPWNPEEPEDSPADLFAHRFPGLADAAIRPVQSEAVEMARSMPEPGLLIVEAPMGEGKTEAALAAAEILAARSGAGGVLVALPTRATGDAMFPRLLRWLERLPAGLKEDRRRTVVLAHAKAALNEVWAGLLRRRQPSLLGVDADQRQGDTDVKPSALHAHQWLRGRKKQSLASFAVATVDQVLFAGLKSRHLALRHLAVAGKVVVIDEVHAYDAYMGRYLDRVLEWLAAYRVPVVLLSATLPQERRRALVAAYAGVEAAKEGETGSDAYPLITAACPGRPVLSARPPAASGRRTQVALERLDDDLEALADRLERELADGGCALVVRNTVDRVLQTADVLRQRLGEDVVTVAHSRFLAADRAAKDAWLLRRFGPDGRERLARHVVVASQVAEQRRACGPRACGDGPGRTRYSPGLGLRSPRMQACPLPADADAAAAADETDADPRCSPRKRGPAPCRPPSGAPTAPRSPPRP
;
A
#
# COMPACT_ATOMS: atom_id res chain seq x y z
N MET A 1 40.38 22.74 -7.90
CA MET A 1 40.79 21.54 -8.64
C MET A 1 39.55 20.69 -8.82
N SER A 2 38.94 20.81 -10.00
CA SER A 2 37.74 20.07 -10.39
C SER A 2 38.21 18.82 -11.13
N SER A 3 37.90 17.64 -10.60
CA SER A 3 37.99 16.37 -11.32
C SER A 3 36.64 15.69 -11.21
N GLY A 4 35.71 16.10 -12.07
CA GLY A 4 34.52 15.34 -12.38
C GLY A 4 34.94 14.04 -13.08
N LEU A 5 34.75 12.92 -12.39
CA LEU A 5 34.68 11.62 -13.02
C LEU A 5 33.26 11.47 -13.55
N ASP A 6 33.10 11.71 -14.86
CA ASP A 6 31.96 11.21 -15.63
C ASP A 6 31.93 9.68 -15.49
N ALA A 7 31.18 9.19 -14.52
CA ALA A 7 30.75 7.80 -14.49
C ALA A 7 29.79 7.61 -15.66
N ALA A 8 30.32 7.15 -16.80
CA ALA A 8 29.53 6.72 -17.94
C ALA A 8 28.41 5.81 -17.44
N VAL A 9 27.16 6.26 -17.60
CA VAL A 9 25.96 5.49 -17.25
C VAL A 9 25.95 4.25 -18.13
N GLN A 10 26.50 3.15 -17.62
CA GLN A 10 26.43 1.84 -18.27
C GLN A 10 24.95 1.51 -18.43
N ASP A 11 24.50 1.19 -19.66
CA ASP A 11 23.14 0.71 -19.88
C ASP A 11 22.94 -0.55 -19.00
N PRO A 12 22.08 -0.53 -17.97
CA PRO A 12 21.87 -1.69 -17.10
C PRO A 12 21.35 -2.92 -17.86
N VAL A 13 20.69 -2.70 -19.01
CA VAL A 13 20.28 -3.78 -19.93
C VAL A 13 21.50 -4.45 -20.60
N ALA A 14 22.69 -3.86 -20.51
CA ALA A 14 23.94 -4.43 -21.01
C ALA A 14 24.49 -5.58 -20.14
N SER A 15 24.04 -5.75 -18.89
CA SER A 15 24.55 -6.77 -17.94
C SER A 15 23.48 -7.77 -17.47
N PRO A 16 22.88 -8.57 -18.37
CA PRO A 16 21.89 -9.60 -17.99
C PRO A 16 22.50 -10.63 -17.01
N VAL A 17 21.66 -11.28 -16.20
CA VAL A 17 22.09 -12.47 -15.45
C VAL A 17 22.23 -13.61 -16.44
N LEU A 18 23.47 -13.89 -16.84
CA LEU A 18 23.81 -14.96 -17.77
C LEU A 18 24.15 -16.22 -16.97
N LEU A 19 23.21 -17.14 -16.85
CA LEU A 19 23.53 -18.46 -16.30
C LEU A 19 24.43 -19.19 -17.29
N PRO A 20 25.51 -19.87 -16.85
CA PRO A 20 26.39 -20.64 -17.71
C PRO A 20 25.71 -21.95 -18.15
N VAL A 21 24.70 -21.85 -19.03
CA VAL A 21 23.85 -22.99 -19.45
C VAL A 21 24.68 -24.14 -20.02
N ASP A 22 25.77 -23.84 -20.73
CA ASP A 22 26.65 -24.84 -21.32
C ASP A 22 27.38 -25.68 -20.27
N ARG A 23 27.52 -25.17 -19.04
CA ARG A 23 28.08 -25.89 -17.89
C ARG A 23 27.05 -26.69 -17.11
N LEU A 24 25.75 -26.44 -17.33
CA LEU A 24 24.69 -27.19 -16.64
C LEU A 24 24.60 -28.62 -17.18
N SER A 25 24.42 -29.59 -16.30
CA SER A 25 24.17 -30.98 -16.63
C SER A 25 22.89 -31.14 -17.45
N ALA A 26 22.80 -32.22 -18.23
CA ALA A 26 21.58 -32.54 -18.97
C ALA A 26 20.37 -32.65 -18.02
N ALA A 27 20.56 -33.23 -16.84
CA ALA A 27 19.51 -33.33 -15.81
C ALA A 27 19.04 -31.95 -15.32
N ALA A 28 19.95 -31.02 -15.02
CA ALA A 28 19.58 -29.66 -14.61
C ALA A 28 18.84 -28.89 -15.70
N ARG A 29 19.23 -29.05 -16.97
CA ARG A 29 18.56 -28.39 -18.11
C ARG A 29 17.13 -28.90 -18.35
N ARG A 30 16.79 -30.11 -17.86
CA ARG A 30 15.46 -30.74 -18.00
C ARG A 30 14.49 -30.36 -16.88
N ALA A 31 14.96 -29.81 -15.77
CA ALA A 31 14.08 -29.30 -14.72
C ALA A 31 13.19 -28.17 -15.27
N TRP A 32 11.88 -28.25 -15.01
CA TRP A 32 10.89 -27.31 -15.53
C TRP A 32 10.37 -26.35 -14.45
N ALA A 33 9.96 -25.15 -14.84
CA ALA A 33 9.40 -24.16 -13.91
C ALA A 33 7.98 -23.70 -14.25
N LYS A 34 7.66 -23.55 -15.54
CA LYS A 34 6.35 -23.08 -16.00
C LYS A 34 5.83 -24.03 -17.07
N HIS A 35 4.52 -24.23 -17.09
CA HIS A 35 3.79 -25.03 -18.09
C HIS A 35 2.45 -24.34 -18.37
N ASP A 36 2.17 -24.08 -19.64
CA ASP A 36 0.86 -23.62 -20.09
C ASP A 36 0.08 -24.80 -20.67
N ARG A 37 -0.99 -25.19 -19.98
CA ARG A 37 -1.84 -26.31 -20.38
C ARG A 37 -2.58 -26.08 -21.70
N LYS A 38 -2.78 -24.83 -22.13
CA LYS A 38 -3.53 -24.54 -23.37
C LYS A 38 -2.68 -24.74 -24.61
N THR A 39 -1.42 -24.31 -24.55
CA THR A 39 -0.47 -24.38 -25.67
C THR A 39 0.51 -25.55 -25.55
N ASP A 40 0.47 -26.25 -24.42
CA ASP A 40 1.46 -27.26 -23.98
C ASP A 40 2.92 -26.75 -23.98
N SER A 41 3.09 -25.43 -23.96
CA SER A 41 4.40 -24.81 -23.90
C SER A 41 4.93 -24.80 -22.47
N TRP A 42 6.25 -24.86 -22.31
CA TRP A 42 6.90 -24.91 -21.00
C TRP A 42 8.21 -24.13 -20.97
N LEU A 43 8.62 -23.73 -19.78
CA LEU A 43 9.84 -22.98 -19.54
C LEU A 43 10.77 -23.77 -18.61
N PRO A 44 12.04 -24.02 -19.00
CA PRO A 44 13.04 -24.61 -18.13
C PRO A 44 13.28 -23.78 -16.87
N LEU A 45 13.58 -24.45 -15.76
CA LEU A 45 13.79 -23.83 -14.46
C LEU A 45 14.96 -22.83 -14.50
N TRP A 46 16.12 -23.24 -15.00
CA TRP A 46 17.28 -22.36 -15.13
C TRP A 46 16.94 -21.08 -15.93
N ARG A 47 16.09 -21.18 -16.97
CA ARG A 47 15.72 -20.01 -17.78
C ARG A 47 14.89 -19.04 -16.98
N HIS A 48 13.89 -19.54 -16.25
CA HIS A 48 13.06 -18.72 -15.37
C HIS A 48 13.89 -18.08 -14.23
N MET A 49 14.87 -18.79 -13.69
CA MET A 49 15.80 -18.26 -12.70
C MET A 49 16.62 -17.10 -13.27
N ALA A 50 17.19 -17.25 -14.47
CA ALA A 50 17.91 -16.18 -15.16
C ALA A 50 17.02 -14.96 -15.42
N ASP A 51 15.80 -15.17 -15.95
CA ASP A 51 14.84 -14.11 -16.24
C ASP A 51 14.45 -13.34 -14.98
N SER A 52 14.12 -14.05 -13.90
CA SER A 52 13.74 -13.45 -12.62
C SER A 52 14.87 -12.63 -12.02
N GLY A 53 16.10 -13.15 -12.04
CA GLY A 53 17.29 -12.42 -11.59
C GLY A 53 17.58 -11.17 -12.43
N ALA A 54 17.42 -11.25 -13.75
CA ALA A 54 17.64 -10.13 -14.65
C ALA A 54 16.57 -9.02 -14.48
N VAL A 55 15.30 -9.40 -14.39
CA VAL A 55 14.19 -8.48 -14.11
C VAL A 55 14.36 -7.81 -12.75
N ALA A 56 14.78 -8.55 -11.72
CA ALA A 56 15.03 -7.97 -10.40
C ALA A 56 16.16 -6.93 -10.43
N GLY A 57 17.19 -7.13 -11.26
CA GLY A 57 18.22 -6.12 -11.53
C GLY A 57 17.63 -4.84 -12.14
N LEU A 58 16.79 -4.94 -13.16
CA LEU A 58 16.15 -3.77 -13.77
C LEU A 58 15.16 -3.07 -12.83
N LEU A 59 14.40 -3.83 -12.02
CA LEU A 59 13.55 -3.27 -10.98
C LEU A 59 14.39 -2.48 -9.97
N TRP A 60 15.54 -3.02 -9.56
CA TRP A 60 16.46 -2.34 -8.66
C TRP A 60 17.01 -1.04 -9.26
N GLU A 61 17.55 -1.10 -10.47
CA GLU A 61 18.28 0.02 -11.07
C GLU A 61 17.35 1.11 -11.63
N ARG A 62 16.17 0.74 -12.15
CA ARG A 62 15.29 1.67 -12.90
C ARG A 62 13.94 1.95 -12.24
N TRP A 63 13.44 1.10 -11.34
CA TRP A 63 12.09 1.26 -10.80
C TRP A 63 12.04 1.56 -9.29
N LEU A 64 12.97 1.01 -8.51
CA LEU A 64 12.98 1.20 -7.06
C LEU A 64 13.48 2.60 -6.66
N PRO A 65 12.72 3.31 -5.80
CA PRO A 65 13.14 4.61 -5.28
C PRO A 65 14.44 4.55 -4.48
N ARG A 66 15.16 5.68 -4.41
CA ARG A 66 16.43 5.80 -3.65
C ARG A 66 16.27 5.43 -2.18
N SER A 67 15.16 5.84 -1.55
CA SER A 67 14.79 5.45 -0.16
C SER A 67 14.80 3.94 0.07
N VAL A 68 14.16 3.18 -0.81
CA VAL A 68 14.08 1.71 -0.71
C VAL A 68 15.44 1.08 -0.99
N ARG A 69 16.19 1.60 -1.97
CA ARG A 69 17.55 1.13 -2.25
C ARG A 69 18.49 1.38 -1.07
N GLY A 70 18.44 2.57 -0.47
CA GLY A 70 19.23 2.93 0.71
C GLY A 70 18.96 2.02 1.90
N LEU A 71 17.69 1.71 2.17
CA LEU A 71 17.29 0.80 3.25
C LEU A 71 17.99 -0.57 3.18
N VAL A 72 18.17 -1.12 1.98
CA VAL A 72 18.84 -2.42 1.80
C VAL A 72 20.36 -2.23 1.74
N SER A 73 20.84 -1.20 1.05
CA SER A 73 22.26 -0.97 0.79
C SER A 73 23.06 -0.64 2.05
N GLU A 74 22.51 0.16 2.95
CA GLU A 74 23.20 0.57 4.20
C GLU A 74 23.52 -0.60 5.15
N ILE A 75 22.79 -1.72 5.02
CA ILE A 75 22.98 -2.91 5.87
C ILE A 75 24.12 -3.81 5.35
N LEU A 76 24.49 -3.66 4.09
CA LEU A 76 25.46 -4.52 3.41
C LEU A 76 26.84 -3.87 3.36
N PRO A 77 27.92 -4.63 3.57
CA PRO A 77 29.27 -4.08 3.65
C PRO A 77 29.73 -3.43 2.33
N GLY A 78 29.31 -3.97 1.18
CA GLY A 78 29.56 -3.39 -0.14
C GLY A 78 28.51 -2.38 -0.62
N GLY A 79 27.63 -1.90 0.27
CA GLY A 79 26.65 -0.87 -0.06
C GLY A 79 25.71 -1.26 -1.21
N GLU A 80 25.55 -0.35 -2.17
CA GLU A 80 24.62 -0.51 -3.30
C GLU A 80 25.03 -1.63 -4.27
N GLU A 81 26.33 -1.90 -4.42
CA GLU A 81 26.81 -3.01 -5.25
C GLU A 81 26.36 -4.36 -4.69
N ASP A 82 26.57 -4.57 -3.39
CA ASP A 82 26.15 -5.78 -2.69
C ASP A 82 24.62 -5.93 -2.71
N ALA A 83 23.88 -4.84 -2.51
CA ALA A 83 22.42 -4.86 -2.54
C ALA A 83 21.87 -5.29 -3.90
N ARG A 84 22.46 -4.76 -4.98
CA ARG A 84 22.12 -5.17 -6.33
C ARG A 84 22.40 -6.65 -6.58
N VAL A 85 23.57 -7.15 -6.16
CA VAL A 85 23.92 -8.58 -6.26
C VAL A 85 22.92 -9.44 -5.47
N LEU A 86 22.59 -9.02 -4.25
CA LEU A 86 21.67 -9.74 -3.37
C LEU A 86 20.27 -9.85 -3.99
N VAL A 87 19.71 -8.75 -4.50
CA VAL A 87 18.38 -8.72 -5.12
C VAL A 87 18.33 -9.65 -6.34
N ARG A 88 19.33 -9.58 -7.22
CA ARG A 88 19.43 -10.46 -8.40
C ARG A 88 19.55 -11.92 -7.99
N PHE A 89 20.38 -12.23 -7.00
CA PHE A 89 20.58 -13.59 -6.50
C PHE A 89 19.30 -14.16 -5.89
N LEU A 90 18.66 -13.45 -4.96
CA LEU A 90 17.44 -13.90 -4.30
C LEU A 90 16.30 -14.14 -5.31
N ALA A 91 16.16 -13.27 -6.31
CA ALA A 91 15.19 -13.46 -7.38
C ALA A 91 15.56 -14.63 -8.30
N ALA A 92 16.85 -14.86 -8.57
CA ALA A 92 17.27 -16.00 -9.38
C ALA A 92 16.98 -17.33 -8.67
N VAL A 93 17.20 -17.43 -7.35
CA VAL A 93 17.04 -18.69 -6.61
C VAL A 93 15.67 -18.90 -5.98
N HIS A 94 14.73 -17.95 -6.10
CA HIS A 94 13.44 -18.00 -5.40
C HIS A 94 12.66 -19.30 -5.64
N ASP A 95 12.78 -19.85 -6.85
CA ASP A 95 12.02 -20.99 -7.35
C ASP A 95 12.80 -22.31 -7.29
N ILE A 96 13.95 -22.37 -6.60
CA ILE A 96 14.78 -23.58 -6.52
C ILE A 96 14.04 -24.79 -5.95
N GLY A 97 13.01 -24.57 -5.12
CA GLY A 97 12.14 -25.64 -4.63
C GLY A 97 11.33 -26.35 -5.72
N LYS A 98 11.33 -25.86 -6.97
CA LYS A 98 10.80 -26.58 -8.13
C LYS A 98 11.71 -27.71 -8.60
N ALA A 99 13.00 -27.65 -8.29
CA ALA A 99 13.94 -28.77 -8.47
C ALA A 99 13.76 -29.81 -7.35
N THR A 100 12.52 -30.23 -7.10
CA THR A 100 12.15 -31.28 -6.14
C THR A 100 11.18 -32.27 -6.78
N PRO A 101 11.17 -33.54 -6.36
CA PRO A 101 10.25 -34.51 -6.91
C PRO A 101 8.79 -34.16 -6.62
N ALA A 102 8.49 -33.54 -5.47
CA ALA A 102 7.15 -33.09 -5.09
C ALA A 102 6.57 -32.02 -6.04
N PHE A 103 7.43 -31.21 -6.67
CA PHE A 103 7.02 -30.27 -7.71
C PHE A 103 7.04 -30.92 -9.10
N ALA A 104 8.15 -31.57 -9.45
CA ALA A 104 8.38 -32.05 -10.80
C ALA A 104 7.32 -33.05 -11.30
N CYS A 105 6.79 -33.90 -10.41
CA CYS A 105 5.75 -34.88 -10.74
C CYS A 105 4.38 -34.28 -11.12
N GLN A 106 4.17 -32.97 -10.96
CA GLN A 106 2.86 -32.34 -11.21
C GLN A 106 2.44 -32.36 -12.69
N VAL A 107 3.39 -32.49 -13.60
CA VAL A 107 3.15 -32.55 -15.05
C VAL A 107 3.91 -33.74 -15.61
N GLU A 108 3.20 -34.85 -15.84
CA GLU A 108 3.81 -36.14 -16.20
C GLU A 108 4.62 -36.07 -17.50
N SER A 109 4.15 -35.30 -18.50
CA SER A 109 4.85 -35.09 -19.77
C SER A 109 6.21 -34.38 -19.62
N LEU A 110 6.39 -33.59 -18.56
CA LEU A 110 7.65 -32.93 -18.22
C LEU A 110 8.48 -33.73 -17.22
N ALA A 111 7.83 -34.52 -16.35
CA ALA A 111 8.50 -35.42 -15.40
C ALA A 111 9.18 -36.61 -16.10
N GLY A 112 8.60 -37.12 -17.20
CA GLY A 112 9.18 -38.20 -18.02
C GLY A 112 10.62 -37.90 -18.45
N PRO A 113 10.87 -36.83 -19.21
CA PRO A 113 12.22 -36.44 -19.62
C PRO A 113 13.20 -36.17 -18.47
N MET A 114 12.70 -35.77 -17.29
CA MET A 114 13.54 -35.64 -16.10
C MET A 114 13.95 -37.02 -15.55
N ARG A 115 13.03 -37.99 -15.51
CA ARG A 115 13.34 -39.38 -15.13
C ARG A 115 14.30 -40.04 -16.11
N ASP A 116 14.14 -39.79 -17.41
CA ASP A 116 15.05 -40.29 -18.45
C ASP A 116 16.48 -39.73 -18.27
N ALA A 117 16.60 -38.52 -17.69
CA ALA A 117 17.87 -37.92 -17.32
C ALA A 117 18.39 -38.36 -15.94
N GLY A 118 17.77 -39.37 -15.31
CA GLY A 118 18.19 -39.96 -14.04
C GLY A 118 17.55 -39.34 -12.79
N LEU A 119 16.74 -38.28 -12.92
CA LEU A 119 16.00 -37.68 -11.79
C LEU A 119 14.80 -38.55 -11.42
N GLY A 120 15.08 -39.72 -10.85
CA GLY A 120 14.07 -40.67 -10.40
C GLY A 120 13.09 -40.01 -9.42
N MET A 121 11.80 -40.21 -9.64
CA MET A 121 10.73 -39.70 -8.76
C MET A 121 9.44 -40.51 -8.96
N PRO A 122 8.62 -40.64 -7.90
CA PRO A 122 7.27 -41.14 -8.02
C PRO A 122 6.39 -40.25 -8.91
N SER A 123 5.41 -40.86 -9.55
CA SER A 123 4.34 -40.17 -10.27
C SER A 123 3.46 -39.35 -9.31
N LEU A 124 2.67 -38.44 -9.88
CA LEU A 124 1.70 -37.65 -9.11
C LEU A 124 0.75 -38.52 -8.28
N ARG A 125 0.34 -39.68 -8.81
CA ARG A 125 -0.59 -40.61 -8.15
C ARG A 125 0.05 -41.31 -6.95
N GLU A 126 1.32 -41.70 -7.08
CA GLU A 126 2.07 -42.38 -6.02
C GLU A 126 2.40 -41.43 -4.86
N TYR A 127 2.70 -40.16 -5.16
CA TYR A 127 2.90 -39.16 -4.11
C TYR A 127 1.62 -38.79 -3.36
N GLY A 128 0.47 -38.80 -4.05
CA GLY A 128 -0.80 -38.42 -3.45
C GLY A 128 -0.77 -37.02 -2.82
N GLU A 129 -1.28 -36.93 -1.60
CA GLU A 129 -1.43 -35.66 -0.87
C GLU A 129 -0.14 -35.24 -0.14
N ASP A 130 0.80 -36.16 0.12
CA ASP A 130 2.05 -35.87 0.84
C ASP A 130 2.87 -34.76 0.17
N ARG A 131 2.80 -34.63 -1.17
CA ARG A 131 3.49 -33.55 -1.91
C ARG A 131 3.08 -32.15 -1.45
N ARG A 132 1.86 -31.98 -0.93
CA ARG A 132 1.34 -30.67 -0.49
C ARG A 132 2.03 -30.16 0.78
N LEU A 133 2.72 -31.06 1.49
CA LEU A 133 3.58 -30.71 2.64
C LEU A 133 4.91 -30.08 2.20
N ALA A 134 5.24 -30.13 0.91
CA ALA A 134 6.44 -29.52 0.34
C ALA A 134 6.08 -28.50 -0.77
N PRO A 135 5.31 -27.44 -0.48
CA PRO A 135 5.12 -26.37 -1.44
C PRO A 135 6.48 -25.77 -1.80
N HIS A 136 6.70 -25.48 -3.08
CA HIS A 136 8.03 -25.15 -3.59
C HIS A 136 8.67 -23.90 -2.96
N GLY A 137 7.90 -22.94 -2.45
CA GLY A 137 8.46 -21.84 -1.65
C GLY A 137 9.14 -22.35 -0.37
N LEU A 138 8.43 -23.17 0.42
CA LEU A 138 8.98 -23.80 1.63
C LEU A 138 10.16 -24.73 1.30
N ALA A 139 10.02 -25.58 0.28
CA ALA A 139 11.11 -26.44 -0.16
C ALA A 139 12.34 -25.63 -0.59
N GLY A 140 12.13 -24.53 -1.32
CA GLY A 140 13.20 -23.62 -1.74
C GLY A 140 13.93 -22.99 -0.56
N GLN A 141 13.19 -22.55 0.48
CA GLN A 141 13.79 -22.02 1.70
C GLN A 141 14.65 -23.07 2.43
N VAL A 142 14.20 -24.34 2.51
CA VAL A 142 14.99 -25.41 3.13
C VAL A 142 16.25 -25.72 2.32
N LEU A 143 16.11 -25.86 1.00
CA LEU A 143 17.24 -26.15 0.10
C LEU A 143 18.29 -25.04 0.10
N LEU A 144 17.87 -23.76 0.13
CA LEU A 144 18.80 -22.63 0.20
C LEU A 144 19.57 -22.60 1.51
N GLN A 145 18.92 -22.87 2.64
CA GLN A 145 19.62 -22.94 3.92
C GLN A 145 20.65 -24.07 3.94
N GLU A 146 20.29 -25.25 3.42
CA GLU A 146 21.21 -26.38 3.31
C GLU A 146 22.40 -26.06 2.39
N TRP A 147 22.16 -25.42 1.24
CA TRP A 147 23.22 -25.03 0.31
C TRP A 147 24.14 -23.95 0.86
N MET A 148 23.60 -22.92 1.53
CA MET A 148 24.40 -21.87 2.15
C MET A 148 25.28 -22.41 3.29
N ASP A 149 24.79 -23.38 4.05
CA ASP A 149 25.59 -24.10 5.04
C ASP A 149 26.68 -24.94 4.36
N GLY A 150 26.31 -25.79 3.40
CA GLY A 150 27.23 -26.70 2.73
C GLY A 150 28.33 -26.02 1.92
N ARG A 151 28.05 -24.88 1.27
CA ARG A 151 29.01 -24.15 0.42
C ARG A 151 29.79 -23.05 1.16
N PHE A 152 29.16 -22.37 2.12
CA PHE A 152 29.71 -21.16 2.73
C PHE A 152 29.71 -21.17 4.26
N GLY A 153 29.24 -22.25 4.91
CA GLY A 153 29.19 -22.38 6.37
C GLY A 153 28.15 -21.49 7.05
N LEU A 154 27.18 -20.93 6.30
CA LEU A 154 26.16 -20.04 6.85
C LEU A 154 24.99 -20.82 7.45
N ARG A 155 24.95 -20.91 8.78
CA ARG A 155 24.02 -21.77 9.52
C ARG A 155 22.86 -21.04 10.18
N GLY A 156 21.75 -21.76 10.30
CA GLY A 156 20.59 -21.38 11.11
C GLY A 156 20.02 -20.02 10.71
N ARG A 157 19.95 -19.08 11.67
CA ARG A 157 19.35 -17.75 11.44
C ARG A 157 20.08 -16.94 10.36
N VAL A 158 21.37 -17.19 10.14
CA VAL A 158 22.17 -16.43 9.16
C VAL A 158 21.78 -16.76 7.73
N SER A 159 21.50 -18.02 7.39
CA SER A 159 20.97 -18.38 6.08
C SER A 159 19.46 -18.18 6.00
N GLY A 160 18.73 -18.40 7.12
CA GLY A 160 17.29 -18.21 7.20
C GLY A 160 16.80 -16.81 6.81
N GLN A 161 17.51 -15.75 7.20
CA GLN A 161 17.16 -14.35 6.84
C GLN A 161 17.19 -14.07 5.34
N PHE A 162 17.98 -14.82 4.56
CA PHE A 162 18.01 -14.72 3.09
C PHE A 162 16.99 -15.70 2.48
N ALA A 163 16.96 -16.94 2.97
CA ALA A 163 16.12 -18.01 2.43
C ALA A 163 14.62 -17.78 2.65
N VAL A 164 14.22 -17.01 3.66
CA VAL A 164 12.82 -16.64 3.90
C VAL A 164 12.20 -15.86 2.73
N VAL A 165 13.01 -15.18 1.92
CA VAL A 165 12.57 -14.50 0.71
C VAL A 165 12.04 -15.51 -0.32
N ALA A 166 12.76 -16.61 -0.52
CA ALA A 166 12.30 -17.73 -1.33
C ALA A 166 11.12 -18.46 -0.68
N GLY A 167 11.08 -18.56 0.65
CA GLY A 167 9.91 -19.10 1.36
C GLY A 167 8.64 -18.30 1.10
N GLY A 168 8.74 -16.97 1.18
CA GLY A 168 7.63 -16.05 1.20
C GLY A 168 7.12 -15.54 -0.15
N HIS A 169 7.75 -15.90 -1.28
CA HIS A 169 7.42 -15.32 -2.58
C HIS A 169 6.02 -15.69 -3.12
N HIS A 170 5.30 -16.64 -2.51
CA HIS A 170 3.86 -16.87 -2.80
C HIS A 170 2.91 -16.04 -1.93
N GLY A 171 3.47 -15.11 -1.15
CA GLY A 171 2.77 -14.12 -0.34
C GLY A 171 2.58 -14.50 1.13
N VAL A 172 3.06 -15.65 1.58
CA VAL A 172 3.08 -16.06 3.00
C VAL A 172 4.45 -16.68 3.29
N PRO A 173 5.26 -16.12 4.19
CA PRO A 173 6.49 -16.77 4.63
C PRO A 173 6.15 -18.02 5.47
N PRO A 174 6.88 -19.13 5.31
CA PRO A 174 6.68 -20.32 6.11
C PRO A 174 6.96 -20.07 7.59
N ASP A 175 6.21 -20.74 8.46
CA ASP A 175 6.48 -20.74 9.88
C ASP A 175 7.54 -21.80 10.28
N HIS A 176 8.01 -21.73 11.52
CA HIS A 176 9.06 -22.64 12.00
C HIS A 176 8.60 -24.10 12.07
N GLY A 177 7.30 -24.34 12.31
CA GLY A 177 6.72 -25.68 12.36
C GLY A 177 6.68 -26.32 10.98
N GLU A 178 6.24 -25.58 9.97
CA GLU A 178 6.24 -26.02 8.57
C GLU A 178 7.65 -26.41 8.08
N ILE A 179 8.66 -25.60 8.44
CA ILE A 179 10.07 -25.88 8.11
C ILE A 179 10.52 -27.19 8.77
N HIS A 180 10.24 -27.35 10.08
CA HIS A 180 10.61 -28.55 10.82
C HIS A 180 9.92 -29.80 10.24
N ASP A 181 8.62 -29.71 9.95
CA ASP A 181 7.84 -30.80 9.38
C ASP A 181 8.38 -31.26 8.03
N LEU A 182 8.82 -30.33 7.17
CA LEU A 182 9.41 -30.69 5.89
C LEU A 182 10.80 -31.33 6.06
N GLN A 183 11.61 -30.86 7.01
CA GLN A 183 12.92 -31.45 7.32
C GLN A 183 12.82 -32.92 7.77
N LEU A 184 11.74 -33.30 8.45
CA LEU A 184 11.45 -34.69 8.83
C LEU A 184 11.03 -35.56 7.63
N ARG A 185 10.83 -34.98 6.44
CA ARG A 185 10.34 -35.66 5.24
C ARG A 185 11.28 -35.44 4.04
N PRO A 186 12.57 -35.82 4.13
CA PRO A 186 13.57 -35.55 3.09
C PRO A 186 13.19 -36.14 1.72
N ARG A 187 12.40 -37.22 1.70
CA ARG A 187 11.84 -37.84 0.48
C ARG A 187 11.08 -36.88 -0.43
N LEU A 188 10.50 -35.81 0.14
CA LEU A 188 9.76 -34.79 -0.62
C LEU A 188 10.69 -33.79 -1.32
N LEU A 189 11.90 -33.60 -0.79
CA LEU A 189 12.93 -32.74 -1.37
C LEU A 189 13.78 -33.49 -2.39
N ARG A 190 14.03 -34.77 -2.15
CA ARG A 190 14.85 -35.65 -2.99
C ARG A 190 14.30 -37.06 -2.92
N HIS A 191 14.14 -37.73 -4.05
CA HIS A 191 13.72 -39.13 -4.01
C HIS A 191 14.83 -40.00 -3.41
N LEU A 192 14.50 -40.79 -2.38
CA LEU A 192 15.46 -41.64 -1.69
C LEU A 192 15.94 -42.77 -2.60
N GLY A 193 17.22 -43.14 -2.46
CA GLY A 193 17.85 -44.19 -3.26
C GLY A 193 18.83 -43.65 -4.30
N PRO A 194 19.05 -44.33 -5.43
CA PRO A 194 20.13 -44.00 -6.37
C PRO A 194 20.05 -42.58 -6.96
N ALA A 195 18.84 -42.01 -7.07
CA ALA A 195 18.61 -40.68 -7.62
C ALA A 195 18.86 -39.53 -6.62
N GLU A 196 19.01 -39.82 -5.32
CA GLU A 196 19.10 -38.77 -4.29
C GLU A 196 20.32 -37.85 -4.49
N SER A 197 21.47 -38.45 -4.81
CA SER A 197 22.71 -37.72 -5.08
C SER A 197 22.60 -36.84 -6.32
N LEU A 198 21.94 -37.31 -7.38
CA LEU A 198 21.72 -36.54 -8.60
C LEU A 198 20.74 -35.39 -8.37
N TRP A 199 19.66 -35.59 -7.62
CA TRP A 199 18.77 -34.49 -7.20
C TRP A 199 19.53 -33.41 -6.43
N ARG A 200 20.35 -33.82 -5.45
CA ARG A 200 21.19 -32.90 -4.69
C ARG A 200 22.17 -32.15 -5.59
N GLN A 201 22.83 -32.86 -6.51
CA GLN A 201 23.75 -32.28 -7.47
C GLN A 201 23.07 -31.23 -8.34
N VAL A 202 21.91 -31.53 -8.94
CA VAL A 202 21.14 -30.57 -9.76
C VAL A 202 20.72 -29.35 -8.95
N GLN A 203 20.24 -29.54 -7.71
CA GLN A 203 19.86 -28.43 -6.84
C GLN A 203 21.05 -27.50 -6.56
N TYR A 204 22.20 -28.08 -6.18
CA TYR A 204 23.42 -27.32 -5.89
C TYR A 204 23.96 -26.64 -7.14
N GLU A 205 24.02 -27.36 -8.26
CA GLU A 205 24.47 -26.87 -9.56
C GLU A 205 23.68 -25.63 -10.01
N LEU A 206 22.34 -25.66 -9.89
CA LEU A 206 21.50 -24.50 -10.24
C LEU A 206 21.75 -23.31 -9.31
N MET A 207 21.91 -23.54 -8.00
CA MET A 207 22.21 -22.47 -7.03
C MET A 207 23.61 -21.90 -7.20
N ASP A 208 24.62 -22.75 -7.43
CA ASP A 208 25.99 -22.35 -7.72
C ASP A 208 26.02 -21.49 -9.00
N ALA A 209 25.37 -21.94 -10.07
CA ALA A 209 25.25 -21.19 -11.33
C ALA A 209 24.60 -19.81 -11.12
N CYS A 210 23.55 -19.72 -10.29
CA CYS A 210 22.93 -18.43 -9.95
C CYS A 210 23.85 -17.55 -9.11
N ALA A 211 24.57 -18.12 -8.15
CA ALA A 211 25.49 -17.39 -7.29
C ALA A 211 26.70 -16.86 -8.07
N GLU A 212 27.22 -17.64 -9.02
CA GLU A 212 28.29 -17.22 -9.93
C GLU A 212 27.81 -16.12 -10.89
N ALA A 213 26.69 -16.34 -11.58
CA ALA A 213 26.17 -15.41 -12.60
C ALA A 213 25.76 -14.05 -12.02
N THR A 214 25.35 -14.01 -10.75
CA THR A 214 24.99 -12.75 -10.06
C THR A 214 26.18 -12.12 -9.33
N GLY A 215 27.26 -12.87 -9.11
CA GLY A 215 28.39 -12.46 -8.27
C GLY A 215 28.18 -12.69 -6.77
N ALA A 216 27.08 -13.30 -6.34
CA ALA A 216 26.80 -13.57 -4.94
C ALA A 216 27.78 -14.57 -4.30
N ALA A 217 28.35 -15.49 -5.09
CA ALA A 217 29.30 -16.49 -4.60
C ALA A 217 30.51 -15.86 -3.87
N SER A 218 31.01 -14.72 -4.35
CA SER A 218 32.14 -14.01 -3.72
C SER A 218 31.72 -13.15 -2.52
N ARG A 219 30.42 -12.80 -2.41
CA ARG A 219 29.89 -11.91 -1.37
C ARG A 219 29.32 -12.65 -0.15
N LEU A 220 28.77 -13.86 -0.36
CA LEU A 220 28.13 -14.67 0.69
C LEU A 220 28.99 -14.88 1.96
N PRO A 221 30.31 -15.14 1.87
CA PRO A 221 31.15 -15.24 3.07
C PRO A 221 31.14 -13.96 3.92
N ALA A 222 31.26 -12.79 3.29
CA ALA A 222 31.21 -11.50 3.98
C ALA A 222 29.82 -11.21 4.56
N TRP A 223 28.76 -11.67 3.89
CA TRP A 223 27.38 -11.53 4.37
C TRP A 223 27.05 -12.38 5.59
N GLY A 224 27.93 -13.31 6.01
CA GLY A 224 27.73 -14.10 7.23
C GLY A 224 27.64 -13.26 8.51
N ALA A 225 28.29 -12.10 8.54
CA ALA A 225 28.21 -11.15 9.65
C ALA A 225 26.96 -10.25 9.60
N VAL A 226 26.28 -10.18 8.46
CA VAL A 226 25.14 -9.27 8.24
C VAL A 226 23.92 -9.73 9.04
N ARG A 227 23.17 -8.74 9.51
CA ARG A 227 21.85 -8.90 10.16
C ARG A 227 20.83 -8.12 9.35
N LEU A 228 20.14 -8.80 8.45
CA LEU A 228 19.05 -8.22 7.67
C LEU A 228 17.84 -7.97 8.56
N PRO A 229 17.43 -6.70 8.78
CA PRO A 229 16.23 -6.39 9.51
C PRO A 229 14.98 -6.93 8.80
N GLN A 230 13.89 -7.14 9.55
CA GLN A 230 12.62 -7.60 8.96
C GLN A 230 12.11 -6.65 7.87
N THR A 231 12.32 -5.35 8.02
CA THR A 231 11.96 -4.34 7.00
C THR A 231 12.62 -4.65 5.65
N VAL A 232 13.91 -4.96 5.64
CA VAL A 232 14.67 -5.33 4.45
C VAL A 232 14.19 -6.68 3.89
N GLN A 233 14.00 -7.70 4.73
CA GLN A 233 13.50 -9.00 4.28
C GLN A 233 12.13 -8.89 3.59
N VAL A 234 11.23 -8.06 4.14
CA VAL A 234 9.90 -7.79 3.58
C VAL A 234 9.99 -7.11 2.22
N VAL A 235 10.82 -6.07 2.09
CA VAL A 235 11.03 -5.36 0.83
C VAL A 235 11.65 -6.27 -0.24
N LEU A 236 12.69 -7.03 0.11
CA LEU A 236 13.32 -8.00 -0.79
C LEU A 236 12.31 -9.04 -1.28
N THR A 237 11.47 -9.56 -0.37
CA THR A 237 10.39 -10.48 -0.74
C THR A 237 9.41 -9.84 -1.72
N ALA A 238 9.02 -8.59 -1.50
CA ALA A 238 8.14 -7.86 -2.42
C ALA A 238 8.76 -7.70 -3.82
N VAL A 239 10.05 -7.38 -3.89
CA VAL A 239 10.78 -7.23 -5.16
C VAL A 239 10.87 -8.57 -5.90
N VAL A 240 11.19 -9.66 -5.19
CA VAL A 240 11.23 -11.01 -5.77
C VAL A 240 9.85 -11.44 -6.28
N ILE A 241 8.77 -11.13 -5.57
CA ILE A 241 7.39 -11.38 -6.04
C ILE A 241 7.12 -10.66 -7.37
N LEU A 242 7.50 -9.38 -7.47
CA LEU A 242 7.29 -8.61 -8.69
C LEU A 242 8.14 -9.15 -9.84
N ALA A 243 9.40 -9.51 -9.57
CA ALA A 243 10.30 -10.10 -10.55
C ALA A 243 9.76 -11.44 -11.09
N ASP A 244 9.30 -12.34 -10.22
CA ASP A 244 8.66 -13.60 -10.62
C ASP A 244 7.40 -13.34 -11.47
N TRP A 245 6.54 -12.41 -11.07
CA TRP A 245 5.32 -12.10 -11.82
C TRP A 245 5.59 -11.53 -13.21
N ILE A 246 6.64 -10.72 -13.37
CA ILE A 246 7.06 -10.19 -14.68
C ILE A 246 7.72 -11.31 -15.50
N ALA A 247 8.66 -12.05 -14.93
CA ALA A 247 9.38 -13.14 -15.61
C ALA A 247 8.48 -14.35 -15.95
N SER A 248 7.31 -14.44 -15.32
CA SER A 248 6.30 -15.48 -15.58
C SER A 248 5.21 -15.06 -16.56
N ALA A 249 5.21 -13.81 -17.02
CA ALA A 249 4.20 -13.31 -17.95
C ALA A 249 4.55 -13.82 -19.36
N PRO A 250 3.81 -14.78 -19.96
CA PRO A 250 4.14 -15.32 -21.27
C PRO A 250 4.10 -14.27 -22.39
N GLU A 251 3.35 -13.18 -22.19
CA GLU A 251 3.32 -12.01 -23.07
C GLU A 251 4.63 -11.20 -23.07
N LEU A 252 5.38 -11.21 -21.96
CA LEU A 252 6.69 -10.53 -21.85
C LEU A 252 7.85 -11.51 -22.08
N PHE A 253 7.70 -12.73 -21.59
CA PHE A 253 8.69 -13.80 -21.63
C PHE A 253 8.09 -15.05 -22.29
N PRO A 254 7.99 -15.10 -23.63
CA PRO A 254 7.44 -16.25 -24.33
C PRO A 254 8.22 -17.54 -24.00
N TYR A 255 7.48 -18.65 -23.90
CA TYR A 255 8.03 -19.97 -23.58
C TYR A 255 8.64 -20.69 -24.81
N ASN A 256 8.42 -20.17 -26.02
CA ASN A 256 8.99 -20.73 -27.25
C ASN A 256 10.52 -20.53 -27.26
N PRO A 257 11.33 -21.61 -27.34
CA PRO A 257 12.79 -21.51 -27.43
C PRO A 257 13.32 -20.67 -28.60
N GLN A 258 12.56 -20.54 -29.69
CA GLN A 258 12.91 -19.67 -30.82
C GLN A 258 12.94 -18.20 -30.43
N SER A 259 12.16 -17.78 -29.44
CA SER A 259 12.19 -16.41 -28.92
C SER A 259 13.50 -16.06 -28.21
N TRP A 260 14.37 -17.05 -27.98
CA TRP A 260 15.64 -16.90 -27.26
C TRP A 260 16.86 -16.89 -28.21
N GLN A 261 16.63 -16.93 -29.52
CA GLN A 261 17.71 -16.93 -30.52
C GLN A 261 18.14 -15.50 -30.92
N PRO A 262 19.44 -15.23 -31.14
CA PRO A 262 20.56 -16.18 -31.01
C PRO A 262 20.86 -16.52 -29.54
N ALA A 263 21.17 -17.79 -29.25
CA ALA A 263 21.55 -18.22 -27.90
C ALA A 263 22.75 -17.43 -27.34
N GLY A 264 22.82 -17.33 -26.02
CA GLY A 264 23.88 -16.62 -25.31
C GLY A 264 23.60 -15.13 -25.08
N PRO A 265 24.63 -14.34 -24.71
CA PRO A 265 24.47 -12.99 -24.17
C PRO A 265 23.65 -12.02 -25.03
N VAL A 266 23.74 -12.16 -26.35
CA VAL A 266 23.05 -11.28 -27.29
C VAL A 266 21.54 -11.51 -27.27
N GLY A 267 21.08 -12.77 -27.39
CA GLY A 267 19.65 -13.10 -27.32
C GLY A 267 19.05 -12.82 -25.97
N GLU A 268 19.79 -13.05 -24.88
CA GLU A 268 19.30 -12.73 -23.53
C GLU A 268 19.08 -11.24 -23.32
N ARG A 269 20.03 -10.39 -23.74
CA ARG A 269 19.85 -8.93 -23.70
C ARG A 269 18.68 -8.49 -24.55
N ARG A 270 18.52 -9.05 -25.75
CA ARG A 270 17.40 -8.73 -26.64
C ARG A 270 16.06 -9.07 -25.98
N ARG A 271 15.93 -10.26 -25.39
CA ARG A 271 14.70 -10.71 -24.74
C ARG A 271 14.37 -9.88 -23.50
N LEU A 272 15.35 -9.60 -22.65
CA LEU A 272 15.16 -8.75 -21.49
C LEU A 272 14.78 -7.32 -21.88
N ARG A 273 15.45 -6.75 -22.89
CA ARG A 273 15.14 -5.41 -23.40
C ARG A 273 13.72 -5.34 -23.93
N ALA A 274 13.33 -6.27 -24.81
CA ALA A 274 11.97 -6.34 -25.34
C ALA A 274 10.92 -6.44 -24.23
N ALA A 275 11.11 -7.35 -23.27
CA ALA A 275 10.21 -7.50 -22.13
C ALA A 275 10.11 -6.23 -21.27
N TRP A 276 11.23 -5.52 -21.06
CA TRP A 276 11.25 -4.30 -20.25
C TRP A 276 10.64 -3.10 -20.97
N ASP A 277 10.93 -2.95 -22.27
CA ASP A 277 10.38 -1.91 -23.12
C ASP A 277 8.86 -2.10 -23.30
N ASP A 278 8.39 -3.33 -23.48
CA ASP A 278 6.95 -3.67 -23.54
C ASP A 278 6.25 -3.48 -22.19
N LEU A 279 6.94 -3.81 -21.09
CA LEU A 279 6.43 -3.58 -19.75
C LEU A 279 6.26 -2.07 -19.46
N ASP A 280 7.13 -1.23 -20.00
CA ASP A 280 7.03 0.24 -20.01
C ASP A 280 6.76 0.85 -18.62
N LEU A 281 7.45 0.35 -17.58
CA LEU A 281 7.36 0.93 -16.23
C LEU A 281 8.14 2.26 -16.19
N PRO A 282 7.52 3.37 -15.75
CA PRO A 282 8.24 4.63 -15.62
C PRO A 282 9.27 4.57 -14.49
N GLU A 283 10.34 5.35 -14.64
CA GLU A 283 11.31 5.58 -13.58
C GLU A 283 10.65 6.18 -12.32
N PRO A 284 11.17 5.92 -11.10
CA PRO A 284 10.65 6.51 -9.89
C PRO A 284 10.79 8.04 -9.94
N TRP A 285 9.84 8.74 -9.32
CA TRP A 285 9.94 10.19 -9.21
C TRP A 285 11.19 10.56 -8.42
N ASN A 286 12.03 11.43 -8.97
CA ASN A 286 13.25 11.90 -8.31
C ASN A 286 13.22 13.41 -8.18
N PRO A 287 12.49 13.97 -7.19
CA PRO A 287 12.41 15.41 -7.01
C PRO A 287 13.73 15.97 -6.49
N GLU A 288 14.04 17.18 -6.98
CA GLU A 288 15.01 18.07 -6.34
C GLU A 288 14.28 18.90 -5.28
N GLU A 289 14.99 19.29 -4.23
CA GLU A 289 14.39 20.10 -3.18
C GLU A 289 14.12 21.50 -3.72
N PRO A 290 12.86 22.00 -3.68
CA PRO A 290 12.58 23.34 -4.15
C PRO A 290 13.27 24.39 -3.27
N GLU A 291 14.02 25.31 -3.89
CA GLU A 291 14.71 26.42 -3.19
C GLU A 291 13.86 27.70 -3.09
N ASP A 292 12.76 27.77 -3.85
CA ASP A 292 11.82 28.89 -3.88
C ASP A 292 11.35 29.32 -2.47
N SER A 293 10.99 30.59 -2.28
CA SER A 293 10.28 31.00 -1.07
C SER A 293 8.95 30.21 -0.96
N PRO A 294 8.37 30.00 0.24
CA PRO A 294 7.09 29.32 0.35
C PRO A 294 5.99 29.97 -0.51
N ALA A 295 5.96 31.29 -0.61
CA ALA A 295 5.01 32.01 -1.45
C ALA A 295 5.17 31.68 -2.93
N ASP A 296 6.41 31.71 -3.45
CA ASP A 296 6.70 31.43 -4.86
C ASP A 296 6.43 29.96 -5.21
N LEU A 297 6.83 29.04 -4.32
CA LEU A 297 6.52 27.61 -4.45
C LEU A 297 5.02 27.38 -4.61
N PHE A 298 4.21 28.04 -3.77
CA PHE A 298 2.75 27.92 -3.85
C PHE A 298 2.18 28.55 -5.12
N ALA A 299 2.66 29.72 -5.53
CA ALA A 299 2.25 30.36 -6.78
C ALA A 299 2.53 29.46 -8.00
N HIS A 300 3.70 28.81 -8.03
CA HIS A 300 4.10 27.90 -9.10
C HIS A 300 3.30 26.59 -9.11
N ARG A 301 3.11 25.96 -7.95
CA ARG A 301 2.46 24.64 -7.83
C ARG A 301 0.93 24.73 -7.85
N PHE A 302 0.35 25.84 -7.41
CA PHE A 302 -1.09 26.04 -7.27
C PHE A 302 -1.54 27.38 -7.87
N PRO A 303 -1.48 27.56 -9.20
CA PRO A 303 -1.77 28.84 -9.85
C PRO A 303 -3.22 29.34 -9.62
N GLY A 304 -4.17 28.43 -9.37
CA GLY A 304 -5.53 28.82 -8.97
C GLY A 304 -5.62 29.49 -7.60
N LEU A 305 -4.50 29.57 -6.87
CA LEU A 305 -4.33 30.27 -5.60
C LEU A 305 -3.31 31.41 -5.71
N ALA A 306 -2.74 31.69 -6.90
CA ALA A 306 -1.66 32.67 -7.07
C ALA A 306 -2.10 34.10 -6.70
N ASP A 307 -3.37 34.44 -6.93
CA ASP A 307 -3.94 35.74 -6.58
C ASP A 307 -4.32 35.85 -5.08
N ALA A 308 -4.19 34.76 -4.32
CA ALA A 308 -4.46 34.73 -2.89
C ALA A 308 -3.14 34.72 -2.10
N ALA A 309 -3.07 35.53 -1.04
CA ALA A 309 -1.94 35.46 -0.11
C ALA A 309 -1.80 34.04 0.47
N ILE A 310 -0.57 33.52 0.47
CA ILE A 310 -0.25 32.24 1.12
C ILE A 310 -0.70 32.28 2.58
N ARG A 311 -1.33 31.21 3.04
CA ARG A 311 -1.80 31.12 4.43
C ARG A 311 -0.64 30.83 5.37
N PRO A 312 -0.66 31.32 6.62
CA PRO A 312 0.42 31.07 7.57
C PRO A 312 0.72 29.58 7.78
N VAL A 313 -0.31 28.72 7.84
CA VAL A 313 -0.12 27.26 7.97
C VAL A 313 0.59 26.63 6.76
N GLN A 314 0.37 27.19 5.56
CA GLN A 314 0.99 26.72 4.32
C GLN A 314 2.47 27.05 4.30
N SER A 315 2.81 28.31 4.64
CA SER A 315 4.20 28.75 4.77
C SER A 315 4.94 27.95 5.84
N GLU A 316 4.35 27.83 7.02
CA GLU A 316 4.99 27.16 8.17
C GLU A 316 5.18 25.66 7.93
N ALA A 317 4.27 24.99 7.21
CA ALA A 317 4.45 23.58 6.87
C ALA A 317 5.65 23.33 5.95
N VAL A 318 5.90 24.25 5.02
CA VAL A 318 7.08 24.22 4.13
C VAL A 318 8.36 24.45 4.94
N GLU A 319 8.39 25.48 5.77
CA GLU A 319 9.56 25.79 6.60
C GLU A 319 9.86 24.68 7.62
N MET A 320 8.82 24.08 8.20
CA MET A 320 8.99 22.92 9.08
C MET A 320 9.58 21.72 8.32
N ALA A 321 9.07 21.41 7.12
CA ALA A 321 9.58 20.32 6.30
C ALA A 321 11.06 20.52 5.90
N ARG A 322 11.51 21.76 5.70
CA ARG A 322 12.91 22.13 5.42
C ARG A 322 13.79 22.02 6.67
N SER A 323 13.32 22.54 7.79
CA SER A 323 14.10 22.65 9.04
C SER A 323 14.24 21.34 9.82
N MET A 324 13.41 20.33 9.55
CA MET A 324 13.56 19.00 10.14
C MET A 324 14.98 18.45 9.91
N PRO A 325 15.70 17.92 10.90
CA PRO A 325 17.05 17.38 10.70
C PRO A 325 17.08 16.23 9.69
N GLU A 326 16.08 15.35 9.75
CA GLU A 326 15.88 14.22 8.85
C GLU A 326 14.39 14.17 8.45
N PRO A 327 14.03 13.65 7.27
CA PRO A 327 12.63 13.45 6.93
C PRO A 327 11.94 12.51 7.92
N GLY A 328 10.77 12.91 8.42
CA GLY A 328 10.11 12.23 9.53
C GLY A 328 8.59 12.39 9.52
N LEU A 329 8.01 12.54 10.70
CA LEU A 329 6.59 12.81 10.91
C LEU A 329 6.33 14.31 10.99
N LEU A 330 5.40 14.82 10.20
CA LEU A 330 4.87 16.17 10.25
C LEU A 330 3.36 16.13 10.53
N ILE A 331 2.91 16.75 11.61
CA ILE A 331 1.50 16.86 11.99
C ILE A 331 1.06 18.30 11.79
N VAL A 332 0.04 18.52 10.96
CA VAL A 332 -0.52 19.84 10.68
C VAL A 332 -1.94 19.92 11.25
N GLU A 333 -2.08 20.65 12.34
CA GLU A 333 -3.35 20.94 13.01
C GLU A 333 -3.79 22.37 12.69
N ALA A 334 -4.83 22.50 11.87
CA ALA A 334 -5.37 23.80 11.53
C ALA A 334 -6.86 23.74 11.17
N PRO A 335 -7.59 24.86 11.27
CA PRO A 335 -8.99 24.90 10.90
C PRO A 335 -9.28 24.39 9.48
N MET A 336 -10.53 24.00 9.27
CA MET A 336 -11.01 23.68 7.93
C MET A 336 -10.92 24.88 7.01
N GLY A 337 -10.55 24.64 5.75
CA GLY A 337 -10.44 25.71 4.75
C GLY A 337 -9.15 26.54 4.82
N GLU A 338 -8.20 26.15 5.69
CA GLU A 338 -6.88 26.79 5.78
C GLU A 338 -5.84 26.24 4.78
N GLY A 339 -6.26 25.44 3.79
CA GLY A 339 -5.34 24.95 2.76
C GLY A 339 -4.36 23.88 3.22
N LYS A 340 -4.73 23.08 4.24
CA LYS A 340 -3.91 21.95 4.75
C LYS A 340 -3.49 20.95 3.68
N THR A 341 -4.36 20.71 2.69
CA THR A 341 -4.05 19.79 1.60
C THR A 341 -2.89 20.30 0.76
N GLU A 342 -2.92 21.56 0.33
CA GLU A 342 -1.83 22.18 -0.42
C GLU A 342 -0.55 22.26 0.42
N ALA A 343 -0.67 22.58 1.72
CA ALA A 343 0.44 22.50 2.67
C ALA A 343 1.08 21.11 2.71
N ALA A 344 0.28 20.04 2.78
CA ALA A 344 0.80 18.68 2.76
C ALA A 344 1.47 18.29 1.44
N LEU A 345 0.93 18.71 0.29
CA LEU A 345 1.53 18.41 -1.01
C LEU A 345 2.87 19.14 -1.20
N ALA A 346 2.96 20.41 -0.79
CA ALA A 346 4.21 21.17 -0.82
C ALA A 346 5.25 20.57 0.14
N ALA A 347 4.86 20.26 1.38
CA ALA A 347 5.72 19.56 2.33
C ALA A 347 6.15 18.18 1.82
N ALA A 348 5.26 17.43 1.16
CA ALA A 348 5.58 16.12 0.59
C ALA A 348 6.61 16.20 -0.55
N GLU A 349 6.62 17.28 -1.34
CA GLU A 349 7.65 17.53 -2.36
C GLU A 349 9.04 17.65 -1.73
N ILE A 350 9.17 18.47 -0.69
CA ILE A 350 10.41 18.69 0.06
C ILE A 350 10.85 17.39 0.75
N LEU A 351 9.94 16.74 1.48
CA LEU A 351 10.23 15.49 2.18
C LEU A 351 10.62 14.37 1.20
N ALA A 352 10.03 14.32 0.00
CA ALA A 352 10.39 13.34 -1.01
C ALA A 352 11.81 13.57 -1.54
N ALA A 353 12.19 14.82 -1.82
CA ALA A 353 13.52 15.17 -2.28
C ALA A 353 14.59 14.79 -1.24
N ARG A 354 14.33 15.10 0.02
CA ARG A 354 15.25 14.86 1.15
C ARG A 354 15.37 13.38 1.54
N SER A 355 14.31 12.59 1.38
CA SER A 355 14.30 11.16 1.73
C SER A 355 14.64 10.23 0.55
N GLY A 356 14.63 10.75 -0.69
CA GLY A 356 14.70 9.92 -1.88
C GLY A 356 13.42 9.07 -2.11
N ALA A 357 12.27 9.54 -1.62
CA ALA A 357 10.99 8.90 -1.90
C ALA A 357 10.60 9.06 -3.37
N GLY A 358 10.12 7.98 -3.97
CA GLY A 358 9.80 7.90 -5.40
C GLY A 358 8.35 8.18 -5.75
N GLY A 359 7.59 8.77 -4.82
CA GLY A 359 6.15 8.92 -4.95
C GLY A 359 5.45 9.48 -3.71
N VAL A 360 4.14 9.70 -3.83
CA VAL A 360 3.27 10.18 -2.74
C VAL A 360 2.00 9.34 -2.68
N LEU A 361 1.63 8.89 -1.48
CA LEU A 361 0.33 8.27 -1.21
C LEU A 361 -0.50 9.20 -0.34
N VAL A 362 -1.62 9.69 -0.86
CA VAL A 362 -2.61 10.45 -0.10
C VAL A 362 -3.73 9.51 0.34
N ALA A 363 -3.89 9.35 1.66
CA ALA A 363 -4.83 8.46 2.31
C ALA A 363 -5.96 9.26 2.95
N LEU A 364 -7.20 8.98 2.56
CA LEU A 364 -8.37 9.77 2.92
C LEU A 364 -9.39 8.92 3.70
N PRO A 365 -10.19 9.53 4.61
CA PRO A 365 -11.14 8.79 5.44
C PRO A 365 -12.24 8.10 4.61
N THR A 366 -12.61 8.69 3.47
CA THR A 366 -13.70 8.17 2.65
C THR A 366 -13.36 8.13 1.16
N ARG A 367 -14.16 7.36 0.43
CA ARG A 367 -14.11 7.32 -1.05
C ARG A 367 -14.42 8.68 -1.66
N ALA A 368 -15.43 9.37 -1.16
CA ALA A 368 -15.86 10.66 -1.72
C ALA A 368 -14.80 11.75 -1.57
N THR A 369 -14.11 11.76 -0.42
CA THR A 369 -12.96 12.66 -0.23
C THR A 369 -11.81 12.26 -1.16
N GLY A 370 -11.57 10.96 -1.38
CA GLY A 370 -10.63 10.44 -2.38
C GLY A 370 -10.95 10.91 -3.81
N ASP A 371 -12.20 10.74 -4.24
CA ASP A 371 -12.68 11.18 -5.56
C ASP A 371 -12.49 12.69 -5.77
N ALA A 372 -12.73 13.51 -4.74
CA ALA A 372 -12.52 14.96 -4.78
C ALA A 372 -11.03 15.36 -4.75
N MET A 373 -10.20 14.57 -4.07
CA MET A 373 -8.76 14.81 -3.97
C MET A 373 -8.00 14.43 -5.24
N PHE A 374 -8.49 13.44 -5.99
CA PHE A 374 -7.80 12.91 -7.16
C PHE A 374 -7.50 13.97 -8.23
N PRO A 375 -8.46 14.81 -8.68
CA PRO A 375 -8.17 15.88 -9.64
C PRO A 375 -7.20 16.94 -9.09
N ARG A 376 -7.19 17.18 -7.77
CA ARG A 376 -6.27 18.14 -7.13
C ARG A 376 -4.84 17.60 -7.19
N LEU A 377 -4.65 16.32 -6.91
CA LEU A 377 -3.35 15.66 -7.07
C LEU A 377 -2.86 15.74 -8.52
N LEU A 378 -3.72 15.44 -9.50
CA LEU A 378 -3.33 15.50 -10.93
C LEU A 378 -2.84 16.90 -11.33
N ARG A 379 -3.57 17.96 -10.94
CA ARG A 379 -3.16 19.36 -11.22
C ARG A 379 -1.83 19.72 -10.57
N TRP A 380 -1.59 19.27 -9.33
CA TRP A 380 -0.29 19.47 -8.68
C TRP A 380 0.82 18.73 -9.44
N LEU A 381 0.60 17.47 -9.84
CA LEU A 381 1.57 16.71 -10.61
C LEU A 381 1.92 17.38 -11.95
N GLU A 382 0.95 17.95 -12.67
CA GLU A 382 1.20 18.69 -13.92
C GLU A 382 2.15 19.87 -13.74
N ARG A 383 2.27 20.41 -12.52
CA ARG A 383 3.10 21.57 -12.16
C ARG A 383 4.45 21.22 -11.54
N LEU A 384 4.68 19.96 -11.18
CA LEU A 384 5.98 19.53 -10.69
C LEU A 384 7.03 19.61 -11.81
N PRO A 385 8.27 20.04 -11.50
CA PRO A 385 9.36 20.10 -12.48
C PRO A 385 9.50 18.79 -13.25
N ALA A 386 9.64 18.90 -14.58
CA ALA A 386 10.15 17.78 -15.37
C ALA A 386 11.67 17.77 -15.17
N GLY A 387 12.22 16.69 -14.62
CA GLY A 387 13.66 16.58 -14.47
C GLY A 387 14.39 16.64 -15.83
N LEU A 388 15.71 16.69 -15.79
CA LEU A 388 16.60 16.79 -16.96
C LEU A 388 16.46 15.65 -17.99
N LYS A 389 15.79 14.54 -17.63
CA LYS A 389 15.51 13.41 -18.54
C LYS A 389 14.11 13.56 -19.14
N GLU A 390 14.02 13.43 -20.47
CA GLU A 390 12.81 13.61 -21.28
C GLU A 390 11.63 12.68 -20.91
N ASP A 391 11.83 11.69 -20.03
CA ASP A 391 10.75 10.84 -19.56
C ASP A 391 9.92 11.52 -18.46
N ARG A 392 8.91 12.27 -18.88
CA ARG A 392 7.96 12.95 -17.98
C ARG A 392 6.93 11.99 -17.35
N ARG A 393 6.94 10.69 -17.71
CA ARG A 393 5.83 9.77 -17.44
C ARG A 393 5.78 9.40 -15.96
N ARG A 394 4.63 9.65 -15.32
CA ARG A 394 4.39 9.30 -13.91
C ARG A 394 3.19 8.37 -13.80
N THR A 395 3.34 7.32 -12.99
CA THR A 395 2.22 6.42 -12.69
C THR A 395 1.33 7.01 -11.61
N VAL A 396 0.03 7.04 -11.89
CA VAL A 396 -0.99 7.54 -10.96
C VAL A 396 -2.10 6.52 -10.79
N VAL A 397 -2.63 6.39 -9.56
CA VAL A 397 -3.76 5.51 -9.24
C VAL A 397 -4.79 6.17 -8.33
N LEU A 398 -6.07 5.88 -8.58
CA LEU A 398 -7.16 6.06 -7.63
C LEU A 398 -7.53 4.69 -7.03
N ALA A 399 -7.14 4.44 -5.78
CA ALA A 399 -7.19 3.13 -5.14
C ALA A 399 -8.34 3.03 -4.11
N HIS A 400 -9.55 2.74 -4.60
CA HIS A 400 -10.67 2.29 -3.78
C HIS A 400 -11.61 1.35 -4.56
N ALA A 401 -12.43 0.59 -3.84
CA ALA A 401 -13.28 -0.48 -4.38
C ALA A 401 -14.30 -0.04 -5.47
N LYS A 402 -14.46 1.27 -5.70
CA LYS A 402 -15.39 1.86 -6.67
C LYS A 402 -14.72 2.86 -7.61
N ALA A 403 -13.38 2.87 -7.69
CA ALA A 403 -12.63 3.83 -8.50
C ALA A 403 -13.05 3.82 -9.99
N ALA A 404 -13.47 2.66 -10.50
CA ALA A 404 -13.99 2.53 -11.87
C ALA A 404 -15.20 3.43 -12.20
N LEU A 405 -15.91 3.95 -11.19
CA LEU A 405 -17.04 4.87 -11.36
C LEU A 405 -16.62 6.34 -11.40
N ASN A 406 -15.35 6.66 -11.14
CA ASN A 406 -14.85 8.02 -11.21
C ASN A 406 -14.53 8.37 -12.67
N GLU A 407 -15.16 9.42 -13.22
CA GLU A 407 -15.05 9.78 -14.64
C GLU A 407 -13.63 10.19 -15.04
N VAL A 408 -12.90 10.88 -14.17
CA VAL A 408 -11.51 11.29 -14.41
C VAL A 408 -10.61 10.06 -14.49
N TRP A 409 -10.77 9.12 -13.55
CA TRP A 409 -10.06 7.84 -13.58
C TRP A 409 -10.44 6.98 -14.79
N ALA A 410 -11.73 6.83 -15.09
CA ALA A 410 -12.21 6.11 -16.26
C ALA A 410 -11.73 6.76 -17.57
N GLY A 411 -11.60 8.08 -17.61
CA GLY A 411 -10.98 8.83 -18.71
C GLY A 411 -9.51 8.47 -18.90
N LEU A 412 -8.71 8.45 -17.83
CA LEU A 412 -7.31 8.01 -17.87
C LEU A 412 -7.16 6.56 -18.32
N LEU A 413 -8.07 5.67 -17.93
CA LEU A 413 -8.08 4.28 -18.40
C LEU A 413 -8.42 4.13 -19.89
N ARG A 414 -9.25 5.04 -20.45
CA ARG A 414 -9.70 5.04 -21.86
C ARG A 414 -8.71 5.70 -22.82
N ARG A 415 -7.88 6.64 -22.34
CA ARG A 415 -6.94 7.45 -23.15
C ARG A 415 -5.69 6.71 -23.66
N ARG A 416 -5.60 5.37 -23.55
CA ARG A 416 -4.51 4.59 -24.19
C ARG A 416 -5.03 3.60 -25.23
N GLN A 417 -4.35 3.61 -26.38
CA GLN A 417 -4.40 2.68 -27.49
C GLN A 417 -3.88 1.28 -27.12
N PRO A 418 -4.35 0.20 -27.80
CA PRO A 418 -3.96 -1.17 -27.51
C PRO A 418 -2.53 -1.45 -27.98
N SER A 419 -1.57 -1.55 -27.06
CA SER A 419 -0.24 -2.11 -27.33
C SER A 419 -0.03 -3.36 -26.47
N LEU A 420 -0.93 -4.32 -26.62
CA LEU A 420 -0.71 -5.71 -26.21
C LEU A 420 -1.01 -6.70 -27.35
N LEU A 421 -1.32 -6.21 -28.55
CA LEU A 421 -1.45 -6.99 -29.78
C LEU A 421 -1.03 -6.10 -30.95
N GLY A 422 0.18 -6.33 -31.47
CA GLY A 422 0.49 -5.99 -32.85
C GLY A 422 -0.25 -6.96 -33.75
N VAL A 423 -1.41 -6.56 -34.25
CA VAL A 423 -2.00 -7.09 -35.50
C VAL A 423 -2.64 -5.88 -36.20
N ASP A 424 -2.23 -5.70 -37.45
CA ASP A 424 -2.47 -4.57 -38.37
C ASP A 424 -3.77 -3.77 -38.17
N ALA A 425 -3.65 -2.44 -38.14
CA ALA A 425 -4.72 -1.54 -38.55
C ALA A 425 -4.12 -0.28 -39.19
N ASP A 426 -4.39 -0.14 -40.48
CA ASP A 426 -4.01 0.96 -41.34
C ASP A 426 -4.27 2.36 -40.77
N GLN A 427 -3.36 3.25 -41.17
CA GLN A 427 -3.45 4.70 -41.23
C GLN A 427 -4.83 5.31 -40.92
N ARG A 428 -4.91 6.03 -39.80
CA ARG A 428 -5.78 7.22 -39.68
C ARG A 428 -5.00 8.37 -39.08
N GLN A 429 -4.48 9.22 -39.97
CA GLN A 429 -4.13 10.60 -39.65
C GLN A 429 -5.39 11.33 -39.20
N GLY A 430 -5.38 11.80 -37.96
CA GLY A 430 -6.41 12.66 -37.37
C GLY A 430 -5.72 13.69 -36.49
N ASP A 431 -5.58 14.87 -37.04
CA ASP A 431 -5.00 16.08 -36.47
C ASP A 431 -5.66 16.45 -35.13
N THR A 432 -4.89 16.44 -34.03
CA THR A 432 -5.17 17.19 -32.80
C THR A 432 -3.87 17.39 -32.04
N ASP A 433 -3.38 18.63 -32.05
CA ASP A 433 -2.18 19.10 -31.37
C ASP A 433 -2.41 19.21 -29.83
N VAL A 434 -2.55 18.05 -29.17
CA VAL A 434 -2.66 17.94 -27.71
C VAL A 434 -1.45 17.15 -27.20
N LYS A 435 -0.51 17.87 -26.57
CA LYS A 435 0.67 17.28 -25.91
C LYS A 435 0.24 16.04 -25.08
N PRO A 436 0.88 14.86 -25.25
CA PRO A 436 0.53 13.67 -24.48
C PRO A 436 0.68 13.98 -22.98
N SER A 437 -0.40 13.87 -22.20
CA SER A 437 -0.34 14.15 -20.77
C SER A 437 0.57 13.13 -20.10
N ALA A 438 1.62 13.58 -19.42
CA ALA A 438 2.64 12.72 -18.83
C ALA A 438 2.17 11.87 -17.61
N LEU A 439 0.86 11.78 -17.35
CA LEU A 439 0.26 11.08 -16.22
C LEU A 439 -0.48 9.83 -16.71
N HIS A 440 -0.06 8.64 -16.27
CA HIS A 440 -0.53 7.36 -16.82
C HIS A 440 -1.08 6.39 -15.75
N ALA A 441 -2.23 5.76 -16.04
CA ALA A 441 -2.74 4.61 -15.30
C ALA A 441 -2.18 3.30 -15.91
N HIS A 442 -1.02 2.86 -15.40
CA HIS A 442 -0.26 1.74 -15.99
C HIS A 442 -0.99 0.39 -15.92
N GLN A 443 -0.98 -0.36 -17.04
CA GLN A 443 -1.77 -1.57 -17.20
C GLN A 443 -1.27 -2.75 -16.37
N TRP A 444 0.05 -2.97 -16.27
CA TRP A 444 0.60 -4.06 -15.49
C TRP A 444 0.35 -3.85 -13.99
N LEU A 445 0.36 -2.59 -13.54
CA LEU A 445 0.01 -2.19 -12.18
C LEU A 445 -1.48 -2.29 -11.87
N ARG A 446 -2.35 -2.65 -12.83
CA ARG A 446 -3.78 -2.84 -12.56
C ARG A 446 -4.01 -4.05 -11.64
N GLY A 447 -5.10 -3.96 -10.88
CA GLY A 447 -5.57 -5.02 -10.00
C GLY A 447 -5.26 -4.76 -8.53
N ARG A 448 -6.06 -5.38 -7.67
CA ARG A 448 -6.12 -5.08 -6.22
C ARG A 448 -4.79 -5.19 -5.48
N LYS A 449 -3.84 -5.99 -6.00
CA LYS A 449 -2.54 -6.24 -5.35
C LYS A 449 -1.41 -5.33 -5.84
N LYS A 450 -1.53 -4.76 -7.04
CA LYS A 450 -0.45 -4.03 -7.73
C LYS A 450 -0.71 -2.52 -7.79
N GLN A 451 -1.98 -2.11 -7.75
CA GLN A 451 -2.38 -0.73 -8.01
C GLN A 451 -1.69 0.29 -7.11
N SER A 452 -1.47 -0.03 -5.83
CA SER A 452 -0.83 0.86 -4.87
C SER A 452 0.69 1.01 -5.07
N LEU A 453 1.31 0.23 -5.95
CA LEU A 453 2.73 0.34 -6.29
C LEU A 453 3.01 1.51 -7.25
N ALA A 454 1.98 2.09 -7.89
CA ALA A 454 2.12 3.32 -8.66
C ALA A 454 2.81 4.43 -7.85
N SER A 455 3.65 5.26 -8.49
CA SER A 455 4.40 6.32 -7.82
C SER A 455 3.47 7.23 -7.02
N PHE A 456 2.36 7.66 -7.62
CA PHE A 456 1.39 8.52 -6.96
C PHE A 456 0.04 7.82 -6.76
N ALA A 457 -0.50 7.89 -5.56
CA ALA A 457 -1.75 7.24 -5.21
C ALA A 457 -2.67 8.14 -4.39
N VAL A 458 -3.96 8.14 -4.74
CA VAL A 458 -5.04 8.59 -3.85
C VAL A 458 -5.82 7.36 -3.42
N ALA A 459 -5.91 7.13 -2.13
CA ALA A 459 -6.50 5.92 -1.57
C ALA A 459 -7.38 6.22 -0.37
N THR A 460 -8.24 5.27 0.02
CA THR A 460 -8.80 5.30 1.37
C THR A 460 -7.73 4.93 2.40
N VAL A 461 -7.88 5.44 3.63
CA VAL A 461 -6.96 5.13 4.74
C VAL A 461 -6.82 3.63 4.99
N ASP A 462 -7.85 2.83 4.69
CA ASP A 462 -7.79 1.37 4.75
C ASP A 462 -6.60 0.78 3.97
N GLN A 463 -6.23 1.38 2.83
CA GLN A 463 -5.11 0.90 2.02
C GLN A 463 -3.76 1.01 2.76
N VAL A 464 -3.61 2.04 3.61
CA VAL A 464 -2.46 2.22 4.48
C VAL A 464 -2.58 1.32 5.70
N LEU A 465 -3.76 1.26 6.33
CA LEU A 465 -4.00 0.42 7.51
C LEU A 465 -3.83 -1.08 7.23
N PHE A 466 -4.02 -1.53 5.99
CA PHE A 466 -3.72 -2.91 5.59
C PHE A 466 -2.24 -3.31 5.74
N ALA A 467 -1.30 -2.36 5.81
CA ALA A 467 0.10 -2.65 6.14
C ALA A 467 0.25 -3.12 7.61
N GLY A 468 -0.69 -2.76 8.49
CA GLY A 468 -0.71 -3.23 9.88
C GLY A 468 -1.42 -4.58 10.09
N LEU A 469 -1.95 -5.20 9.02
CA LEU A 469 -2.79 -6.40 9.10
C LEU A 469 -2.09 -7.66 8.61
N LYS A 470 -2.48 -8.83 9.16
CA LYS A 470 -2.03 -10.13 8.67
C LYS A 470 -2.80 -10.51 7.40
N SER A 471 -2.13 -10.52 6.25
CA SER A 471 -2.76 -10.88 4.98
C SER A 471 -1.76 -11.47 3.99
N ARG A 472 -2.26 -12.25 3.01
CA ARG A 472 -1.43 -12.77 1.92
C ARG A 472 -0.91 -11.62 1.04
N HIS A 473 0.36 -11.72 0.64
CA HIS A 473 1.12 -10.70 -0.09
C HIS A 473 1.24 -9.37 0.67
N LEU A 474 1.32 -9.41 2.01
CA LEU A 474 1.54 -8.23 2.83
C LEU A 474 2.81 -7.46 2.40
N ALA A 475 3.88 -8.18 2.02
CA ALA A 475 5.12 -7.58 1.53
C ALA A 475 4.93 -6.56 0.40
N LEU A 476 4.03 -6.83 -0.56
CA LEU A 476 3.72 -5.86 -1.64
C LEU A 476 3.06 -4.59 -1.11
N ARG A 477 2.24 -4.68 -0.06
CA ARG A 477 1.63 -3.49 0.57
C ARG A 477 2.66 -2.67 1.32
N HIS A 478 3.64 -3.32 1.95
CA HIS A 478 4.76 -2.62 2.57
C HIS A 478 5.61 -1.91 1.53
N LEU A 479 5.95 -2.57 0.41
CA LEU A 479 6.68 -1.92 -0.69
C LEU A 479 5.91 -0.74 -1.28
N ALA A 480 4.58 -0.83 -1.36
CA ALA A 480 3.71 0.25 -1.82
C ALA A 480 3.75 1.52 -0.94
N VAL A 481 4.20 1.43 0.32
CA VAL A 481 4.37 2.60 1.21
C VAL A 481 5.83 2.96 1.47
N ALA A 482 6.74 1.98 1.49
CA ALA A 482 8.14 2.14 1.88
C ALA A 482 8.93 3.12 0.99
N GLY A 483 8.53 3.27 -0.27
CA GLY A 483 9.18 4.18 -1.23
C GLY A 483 8.45 5.48 -1.47
N LYS A 484 7.55 5.91 -0.58
CA LYS A 484 6.68 7.09 -0.79
C LYS A 484 6.69 8.02 0.41
N VAL A 485 6.28 9.27 0.21
CA VAL A 485 5.75 10.10 1.29
C VAL A 485 4.29 9.75 1.51
N VAL A 486 3.88 9.51 2.77
CA VAL A 486 2.51 9.12 3.11
C VAL A 486 1.79 10.30 3.76
N VAL A 487 0.76 10.82 3.08
CA VAL A 487 -0.11 11.88 3.60
C VAL A 487 -1.41 11.24 4.09
N ILE A 488 -1.77 11.43 5.35
CA ILE A 488 -3.01 10.89 5.94
C ILE A 488 -3.90 12.04 6.37
N ASP A 489 -5.08 12.14 5.76
CA ASP A 489 -6.02 13.23 5.98
C ASP A 489 -7.09 12.92 7.04
N GLU A 490 -7.56 13.97 7.71
CA GLU A 490 -8.62 13.95 8.74
C GLU A 490 -8.37 12.92 9.86
N VAL A 491 -7.16 12.88 10.44
CA VAL A 491 -6.77 11.86 11.45
C VAL A 491 -7.66 11.85 12.72
N HIS A 492 -8.34 12.95 13.02
CA HIS A 492 -9.30 13.02 14.13
C HIS A 492 -10.60 12.24 13.91
N ALA A 493 -10.91 11.86 12.67
CA ALA A 493 -12.11 11.11 12.35
C ALA A 493 -11.97 9.61 12.70
N TYR A 494 -10.80 9.16 13.14
CA TYR A 494 -10.53 7.76 13.41
C TYR A 494 -10.95 7.37 14.83
N ASP A 495 -11.73 6.31 14.92
CA ASP A 495 -12.12 5.73 16.20
C ASP A 495 -10.93 5.05 16.92
N ALA A 496 -11.16 4.59 18.15
CA ALA A 496 -10.13 3.92 18.95
C ALA A 496 -9.57 2.66 18.27
N TYR A 497 -10.37 1.96 17.45
CA TYR A 497 -9.96 0.73 16.76
C TYR A 497 -9.03 1.06 15.59
N MET A 498 -9.43 1.97 14.70
CA MET A 498 -8.60 2.50 13.61
C MET A 498 -7.32 3.15 14.16
N GLY A 499 -7.42 3.84 15.29
CA GLY A 499 -6.30 4.46 15.98
C GLY A 499 -5.16 3.48 16.28
N ARG A 500 -5.48 2.28 16.79
CA ARG A 500 -4.47 1.25 17.08
C ARG A 500 -3.76 0.73 15.83
N TYR A 501 -4.47 0.57 14.71
CA TYR A 501 -3.85 0.19 13.45
C TYR A 501 -2.97 1.30 12.90
N LEU A 502 -3.40 2.56 13.02
CA LEU A 502 -2.59 3.69 12.61
C LEU A 502 -1.27 3.73 13.38
N ASP A 503 -1.31 3.53 14.70
CA ASP A 503 -0.11 3.50 15.55
C ASP A 503 0.85 2.40 15.07
N ARG A 504 0.34 1.17 14.86
CA ARG A 504 1.15 0.06 14.34
C ARG A 504 1.72 0.34 12.96
N VAL A 505 0.96 1.00 12.08
CA VAL A 505 1.45 1.35 10.75
C VAL A 505 2.51 2.45 10.84
N LEU A 506 2.37 3.44 11.72
CA LEU A 506 3.38 4.47 11.93
C LEU A 506 4.70 3.88 12.43
N GLU A 507 4.67 2.86 13.31
CA GLU A 507 5.87 2.13 13.73
C GLU A 507 6.59 1.49 12.52
N TRP A 508 5.83 0.87 11.61
CA TRP A 508 6.40 0.30 10.38
C TRP A 508 6.93 1.39 9.44
N LEU A 509 6.21 2.48 9.24
CA LEU A 509 6.64 3.60 8.41
C LEU A 509 7.92 4.24 8.96
N ALA A 510 8.03 4.41 10.28
CA ALA A 510 9.25 4.86 10.94
C ALA A 510 10.41 3.87 10.74
N ALA A 511 10.17 2.57 10.88
CA ALA A 511 11.18 1.54 10.65
C ALA A 511 11.67 1.50 9.18
N TYR A 512 10.84 1.93 8.24
CA TYR A 512 11.22 2.15 6.84
C TYR A 512 11.82 3.53 6.55
N ARG A 513 11.82 4.45 7.52
CA ARG A 513 12.18 5.87 7.34
C ARG A 513 11.31 6.59 6.30
N VAL A 514 10.03 6.22 6.22
CA VAL A 514 9.04 6.85 5.35
C VAL A 514 8.60 8.18 5.96
N PRO A 515 8.71 9.32 5.24
CA PRO A 515 8.16 10.57 5.69
C PRO A 515 6.62 10.52 5.73
N VAL A 516 6.02 11.04 6.80
CA VAL A 516 4.57 11.01 7.01
C VAL A 516 4.05 12.41 7.28
N VAL A 517 2.98 12.82 6.59
CA VAL A 517 2.27 14.07 6.86
C VAL A 517 0.86 13.74 7.36
N LEU A 518 0.57 14.05 8.62
CA LEU A 518 -0.75 13.87 9.21
C LEU A 518 -1.51 15.20 9.21
N LEU A 519 -2.70 15.22 8.62
CA LEU A 519 -3.58 16.38 8.63
C LEU A 519 -4.72 16.18 9.62
N SER A 520 -4.98 17.21 10.43
CA SER A 520 -6.14 17.23 11.30
C SER A 520 -6.77 18.61 11.39
N ALA A 521 -8.09 18.67 11.54
CA ALA A 521 -8.77 19.89 11.94
C ALA A 521 -8.46 20.22 13.41
N THR A 522 -8.48 19.22 14.28
CA THR A 522 -8.13 19.32 15.70
C THR A 522 -7.65 17.96 16.18
N LEU A 523 -6.60 17.90 16.99
CA LEU A 523 -6.12 16.63 17.54
C LEU A 523 -5.98 16.76 19.08
N PRO A 524 -6.62 15.88 19.87
CA PRO A 524 -6.38 15.85 21.30
C PRO A 524 -4.88 15.66 21.60
N GLN A 525 -4.36 16.37 22.60
CA GLN A 525 -2.93 16.34 22.95
C GLN A 525 -2.44 14.90 23.19
N GLU A 526 -3.23 14.07 23.89
CA GLU A 526 -2.91 12.66 24.12
C GLU A 526 -2.79 11.87 22.81
N ARG A 527 -3.70 12.10 21.85
CA ARG A 527 -3.63 11.44 20.55
C ARG A 527 -2.40 11.89 19.76
N ARG A 528 -2.07 13.18 19.79
CA ARG A 528 -0.83 13.70 19.19
C ARG A 528 0.41 13.02 19.79
N ARG A 529 0.50 12.94 21.12
CA ARG A 529 1.59 12.25 21.82
C ARG A 529 1.69 10.79 21.40
N ALA A 530 0.57 10.07 21.31
CA ALA A 530 0.56 8.68 20.86
C ALA A 530 1.08 8.50 19.42
N LEU A 531 0.70 9.40 18.50
CA LEU A 531 1.16 9.38 17.11
C LEU A 531 2.66 9.70 16.99
N VAL A 532 3.13 10.69 17.76
CA VAL A 532 4.58 11.00 17.85
C VAL A 532 5.34 9.83 18.46
N ALA A 533 4.82 9.21 19.52
CA ALA A 533 5.44 8.05 20.16
C ALA A 533 5.55 6.85 19.22
N ALA A 534 4.50 6.57 18.44
CA ALA A 534 4.48 5.47 17.48
C ALA A 534 5.51 5.65 16.35
N TYR A 535 5.81 6.88 15.95
CA TYR A 535 6.74 7.16 14.86
C TYR A 535 8.18 7.44 15.35
N ALA A 536 8.35 8.34 16.32
CA ALA A 536 9.67 8.82 16.77
C ALA A 536 10.13 8.23 18.10
N GLY A 537 9.29 7.44 18.78
CA GLY A 537 9.57 6.85 20.09
C GLY A 537 9.02 7.65 21.27
N VAL A 538 8.93 6.98 22.43
CA VAL A 538 8.25 7.51 23.63
C VAL A 538 8.95 8.75 24.20
N GLU A 539 10.27 8.84 24.13
CA GLU A 539 11.02 10.00 24.64
C GLU A 539 10.72 11.28 23.84
N ALA A 540 10.65 11.18 22.51
CA ALA A 540 10.24 12.31 21.66
C ALA A 540 8.83 12.82 22.03
N ALA A 541 7.91 11.93 22.39
CA ALA A 541 6.56 12.31 22.81
C ALA A 541 6.50 13.07 24.15
N LYS A 542 7.51 12.91 25.02
CA LYS A 542 7.65 13.66 26.28
C LYS A 542 8.25 15.05 26.07
N GLU A 543 9.17 15.21 25.11
CA GLU A 543 9.82 16.49 24.82
C GLU A 543 8.92 17.47 24.05
N GLY A 544 7.98 16.97 23.25
CA GLY A 544 7.05 17.77 22.45
C GLY A 544 5.92 18.47 23.22
N GLU A 545 6.09 18.76 24.51
CA GLU A 545 5.06 19.38 25.34
C GLU A 545 4.77 20.83 24.93
N THR A 546 3.72 20.96 24.12
CA THR A 546 3.04 22.22 23.85
C THR A 546 1.82 22.31 24.76
N GLY A 547 1.66 23.44 25.47
CA GLY A 547 0.52 23.70 26.35
C GLY A 547 -0.84 23.53 25.64
N SER A 548 -1.92 23.34 26.42
CA SER A 548 -3.27 22.99 25.92
C SER A 548 -3.85 23.94 24.88
N ASP A 549 -3.34 25.17 24.80
CA ASP A 549 -3.93 26.26 24.02
C ASP A 549 -3.22 26.52 22.67
N ALA A 550 -2.26 25.67 22.30
CA ALA A 550 -1.52 25.82 21.04
C ALA A 550 -2.35 25.34 19.85
N TYR A 551 -3.10 26.26 19.23
CA TYR A 551 -3.86 26.00 18.00
C TYR A 551 -4.00 27.29 17.15
N PRO A 552 -3.71 27.26 15.83
CA PRO A 552 -3.14 26.17 15.04
C PRO A 552 -1.76 25.70 15.53
N LEU A 553 -1.39 24.47 15.18
CA LEU A 553 -0.13 23.85 15.60
C LEU A 553 0.44 22.98 14.48
N ILE A 554 1.74 23.12 14.25
CA ILE A 554 2.52 22.19 13.43
C ILE A 554 3.55 21.53 14.33
N THR A 555 3.60 20.20 14.30
CA THR A 555 4.56 19.39 15.07
C THR A 555 5.39 18.57 14.11
N ALA A 556 6.72 18.56 14.25
CA ALA A 556 7.60 17.70 13.49
C ALA A 556 8.44 16.83 14.42
N ALA A 557 8.55 15.54 14.09
CA ALA A 557 9.23 14.55 14.91
C ALA A 557 10.03 13.58 14.04
N CYS A 558 11.26 13.28 14.47
CA CYS A 558 12.14 12.30 13.85
C CYS A 558 12.68 11.37 14.93
N PRO A 559 12.86 10.06 14.66
CA PRO A 559 13.46 9.14 15.62
C PRO A 559 14.80 9.66 16.16
N GLY A 560 14.97 9.67 17.48
CA GLY A 560 16.22 10.07 18.13
C GLY A 560 16.58 11.57 18.04
N ARG A 561 15.65 12.43 17.61
CA ARG A 561 15.83 13.89 17.55
C ARG A 561 14.77 14.62 18.39
N PRO A 562 15.06 15.85 18.86
CA PRO A 562 14.08 16.67 19.55
C PRO A 562 12.87 16.99 18.66
N VAL A 563 11.69 17.06 19.28
CA VAL A 563 10.46 17.46 18.59
C VAL A 563 10.46 18.96 18.33
N LEU A 564 10.15 19.35 17.10
CA LEU A 564 9.96 20.75 16.70
C LEU A 564 8.47 21.09 16.72
N SER A 565 8.14 22.32 17.12
CA SER A 565 6.77 22.81 17.07
C SER A 565 6.71 24.26 16.62
N ALA A 566 5.69 24.59 15.82
CA ALA A 566 5.41 25.94 15.38
C ALA A 566 3.93 26.27 15.56
N ARG A 567 3.65 27.52 15.90
CA ARG A 567 2.29 28.04 16.16
C ARG A 567 1.96 29.12 15.13
N PRO A 568 1.62 28.74 13.90
CA PRO A 568 1.30 29.73 12.89
C PRO A 568 0.04 30.50 13.33
N PRO A 569 -0.02 31.82 13.07
CA PRO A 569 -1.21 32.59 13.37
C PRO A 569 -2.40 32.03 12.61
N ALA A 570 -3.57 31.99 13.25
CA ALA A 570 -4.81 31.66 12.55
C ALA A 570 -5.01 32.68 11.42
N ALA A 571 -5.41 32.22 10.21
CA ALA A 571 -5.63 33.14 9.12
C ALA A 571 -6.71 34.16 9.52
N SER A 572 -6.30 35.41 9.64
CA SER A 572 -7.16 36.55 9.88
C SER A 572 -8.19 36.63 8.75
N GLY A 573 -9.47 36.46 9.06
CA GLY A 573 -10.52 36.81 8.09
C GLY A 573 -11.88 36.16 8.25
N ARG A 574 -12.06 35.07 9.02
CA ARG A 574 -13.39 34.45 9.20
C ARG A 574 -13.66 34.02 10.63
N ARG A 575 -14.08 34.98 11.46
CA ARG A 575 -14.81 34.66 12.69
C ARG A 575 -16.26 34.38 12.32
N THR A 576 -16.66 33.12 12.41
CA THR A 576 -18.07 32.73 12.32
C THR A 576 -18.59 32.58 13.74
N GLN A 577 -19.54 33.42 14.12
CA GLN A 577 -20.33 33.20 15.32
C GLN A 577 -21.30 32.05 15.06
N VAL A 578 -21.33 31.06 15.94
CA VAL A 578 -22.21 29.90 15.83
C VAL A 578 -23.19 29.97 16.99
N ALA A 579 -24.48 30.08 16.68
CA ALA A 579 -25.54 29.95 17.68
C ALA A 579 -25.82 28.46 17.93
N LEU A 580 -25.80 28.06 19.20
CA LEU A 580 -26.10 26.71 19.65
C LEU A 580 -27.45 26.73 20.38
N GLU A 581 -28.42 26.01 19.82
CA GLU A 581 -29.76 25.87 20.39
C GLU A 581 -30.05 24.38 20.57
N ARG A 582 -30.67 24.02 21.71
CA ARG A 582 -31.16 22.65 21.93
C ARG A 582 -32.57 22.54 21.36
N LEU A 583 -32.86 21.44 20.70
CA LEU A 583 -34.18 21.09 20.16
C LEU A 583 -34.51 19.67 20.64
N ASP A 584 -35.75 19.46 21.05
CA ASP A 584 -36.23 18.12 21.41
C ASP A 584 -36.16 17.19 20.19
N ASP A 585 -35.96 15.89 20.42
CA ASP A 585 -35.86 14.91 19.33
C ASP A 585 -37.24 14.51 18.80
N ASP A 586 -38.01 15.50 18.40
CA ASP A 586 -39.34 15.38 17.79
C ASP A 586 -39.31 15.81 16.31
N LEU A 587 -39.97 15.04 15.45
CA LEU A 587 -39.98 15.28 14.00
C LEU A 587 -40.87 16.46 13.62
N GLU A 588 -41.99 16.65 14.32
CA GLU A 588 -42.90 17.76 14.05
C GLU A 588 -42.27 19.07 14.51
N ALA A 589 -41.68 19.12 15.72
CA ALA A 589 -40.94 20.29 16.18
C ALA A 589 -39.78 20.68 15.24
N LEU A 590 -39.09 19.70 14.65
CA LEU A 590 -38.07 19.95 13.62
C LEU A 590 -38.67 20.53 12.34
N ALA A 591 -39.80 19.97 11.88
CA ALA A 591 -40.49 20.45 10.69
C ALA A 591 -40.97 21.89 10.87
N ASP A 592 -41.65 22.19 11.98
CA ASP A 592 -42.11 23.53 12.35
C ASP A 592 -40.96 24.53 12.45
N ARG A 593 -39.79 24.08 12.91
CA ARG A 593 -38.60 24.92 12.96
C ARG A 593 -38.07 25.23 11.56
N LEU A 594 -37.92 24.20 10.72
CA LEU A 594 -37.40 24.37 9.36
C LEU A 594 -38.34 25.15 8.47
N GLU A 595 -39.66 24.97 8.61
CA GLU A 595 -40.65 25.73 7.86
C GLU A 595 -40.54 27.23 8.14
N ARG A 596 -40.43 27.60 9.41
CA ARG A 596 -40.24 29.00 9.84
C ARG A 596 -38.90 29.58 9.38
N GLU A 597 -37.79 28.87 9.56
CA GLU A 597 -36.45 29.39 9.23
C GLU A 597 -36.18 29.42 7.72
N LEU A 598 -36.92 28.64 6.92
CA LEU A 598 -36.81 28.60 5.46
C LEU A 598 -37.96 29.34 4.75
N ALA A 599 -38.74 30.15 5.47
CA ALA A 599 -39.85 30.93 4.91
C ALA A 599 -39.37 31.92 3.84
N ASP A 600 -38.24 32.57 4.08
CA ASP A 600 -37.59 33.51 3.15
C ASP A 600 -36.62 32.81 2.16
N GLY A 601 -36.73 31.48 2.05
CA GLY A 601 -35.77 30.65 1.31
C GLY A 601 -34.55 30.23 2.15
N GLY A 602 -33.55 29.68 1.48
CA GLY A 602 -32.33 29.16 2.09
C GLY A 602 -32.20 27.63 2.01
N CYS A 603 -31.04 27.13 2.44
CA CYS A 603 -30.76 25.70 2.42
C CYS A 603 -30.44 25.19 3.83
N ALA A 604 -31.03 24.07 4.22
CA ALA A 604 -30.75 23.41 5.49
C ALA A 604 -30.17 22.00 5.28
N LEU A 605 -29.30 21.60 6.21
CA LEU A 605 -28.79 20.23 6.33
C LEU A 605 -29.28 19.65 7.66
N VAL A 606 -29.99 18.53 7.59
CA VAL A 606 -30.41 17.75 8.75
C VAL A 606 -29.59 16.46 8.77
N VAL A 607 -28.83 16.24 9.83
CA VAL A 607 -28.02 15.03 9.97
C VAL A 607 -28.64 14.08 11.00
N ARG A 608 -28.84 12.82 10.63
CA ARG A 608 -29.36 11.75 11.50
C ARG A 608 -28.36 10.59 11.58
N ASN A 609 -28.24 9.98 12.76
CA ASN A 609 -27.26 8.93 13.02
C ASN A 609 -27.55 7.62 12.26
N THR A 610 -28.80 7.31 11.96
CA THR A 610 -29.19 6.06 11.27
C THR A 610 -29.94 6.35 9.97
N VAL A 611 -29.81 5.43 9.00
CA VAL A 611 -30.50 5.56 7.71
C VAL A 611 -32.02 5.56 7.88
N ASP A 612 -32.54 4.75 8.80
CA ASP A 612 -33.99 4.67 9.01
C ASP A 612 -34.54 6.00 9.54
N ARG A 613 -33.79 6.70 10.41
CA ARG A 613 -34.14 8.04 10.88
C ARG A 613 -34.01 9.10 9.78
N VAL A 614 -33.05 8.96 8.86
CA VAL A 614 -32.96 9.83 7.67
C VAL A 614 -34.23 9.71 6.84
N LEU A 615 -34.69 8.49 6.58
CA LEU A 615 -35.89 8.25 5.78
C LEU A 615 -37.15 8.77 6.49
N GLN A 616 -37.35 8.43 7.77
CA GLN A 616 -38.47 8.93 8.57
C GLN A 616 -38.51 10.47 8.62
N THR A 617 -37.36 11.12 8.83
CA THR A 617 -37.29 12.58 8.85
C THR A 617 -37.62 13.16 7.47
N ALA A 618 -37.13 12.54 6.40
CA ALA A 618 -37.41 13.01 5.05
C ALA A 618 -38.88 12.88 4.68
N ASP A 619 -39.55 11.80 5.06
CA ASP A 619 -40.96 11.58 4.75
C ASP A 619 -41.85 12.65 5.42
N VAL A 620 -41.60 12.97 6.69
CA VAL A 620 -42.30 14.07 7.39
C VAL A 620 -42.01 15.42 6.72
N LEU A 621 -40.74 15.71 6.39
CA LEU A 621 -40.39 16.98 5.77
C LEU A 621 -40.94 17.10 4.34
N ARG A 622 -41.08 16.02 3.59
CA ARG A 622 -41.70 16.01 2.25
C ARG A 622 -43.18 16.32 2.33
N GLN A 623 -43.88 15.77 3.32
CA GLN A 623 -45.30 16.05 3.55
C GLN A 623 -45.52 17.53 3.91
N ARG A 624 -44.59 18.14 4.66
CA ARG A 624 -44.70 19.54 5.13
C ARG A 624 -44.19 20.57 4.11
N LEU A 625 -43.04 20.33 3.48
CA LEU A 625 -42.32 21.30 2.64
C LEU A 625 -42.41 21.03 1.14
N GLY A 626 -42.91 19.85 0.74
CA GLY A 626 -42.99 19.39 -0.64
C GLY A 626 -41.85 18.43 -1.04
N GLU A 627 -42.16 17.50 -1.93
CA GLU A 627 -41.22 16.46 -2.41
C GLU A 627 -39.95 17.05 -3.06
N ASP A 628 -40.12 18.05 -3.92
CA ASP A 628 -39.02 18.63 -4.70
C ASP A 628 -38.01 19.43 -3.85
N VAL A 629 -38.39 19.80 -2.62
CA VAL A 629 -37.58 20.60 -1.69
C VAL A 629 -36.70 19.73 -0.82
N VAL A 630 -36.94 18.41 -0.75
CA VAL A 630 -36.25 17.51 0.17
C VAL A 630 -35.41 16.48 -0.59
N THR A 631 -34.14 16.33 -0.20
CA THR A 631 -33.26 15.30 -0.77
C THR A 631 -32.59 14.48 0.32
N VAL A 632 -32.65 13.15 0.19
CA VAL A 632 -32.02 12.22 1.13
C VAL A 632 -30.62 11.80 0.69
N ALA A 633 -29.65 11.74 1.61
CA ALA A 633 -28.29 11.31 1.33
C ALA A 633 -27.75 10.33 2.39
N HIS A 634 -27.50 9.07 2.00
CA HIS A 634 -26.97 8.04 2.91
C HIS A 634 -26.15 6.98 2.16
N SER A 635 -25.61 5.99 2.89
CA SER A 635 -24.76 4.95 2.31
C SER A 635 -25.51 3.83 1.56
N ARG A 636 -26.78 3.56 1.92
CA ARG A 636 -27.65 2.51 1.35
C ARG A 636 -28.26 2.84 -0.03
N PHE A 637 -27.45 3.35 -0.96
CA PHE A 637 -27.82 3.50 -2.39
C PHE A 637 -27.03 2.52 -3.25
N LEU A 638 -27.54 2.19 -4.44
CA LEU A 638 -26.71 1.55 -5.47
C LEU A 638 -25.50 2.43 -5.77
N ALA A 639 -24.40 1.82 -6.20
CA ALA A 639 -23.13 2.52 -6.35
C ALA A 639 -23.22 3.69 -7.34
N ALA A 640 -23.92 3.48 -8.47
CA ALA A 640 -24.14 4.50 -9.50
C ALA A 640 -25.04 5.63 -8.99
N ASP A 641 -26.19 5.29 -8.39
CA ASP A 641 -27.13 6.28 -7.83
C ASP A 641 -26.48 7.15 -6.76
N ARG A 642 -25.64 6.55 -5.91
CA ARG A 642 -24.86 7.28 -4.92
C ARG A 642 -23.91 8.26 -5.59
N ALA A 643 -23.15 7.84 -6.60
CA ALA A 643 -22.23 8.73 -7.31
C ALA A 643 -22.97 9.88 -8.01
N ALA A 644 -24.11 9.59 -8.66
CA ALA A 644 -24.94 10.60 -9.29
C ALA A 644 -25.49 11.62 -8.28
N LYS A 645 -25.97 11.14 -7.12
CA LYS A 645 -26.47 11.98 -6.03
C LYS A 645 -25.37 12.83 -5.40
N ASP A 646 -24.17 12.28 -5.24
CA ASP A 646 -23.01 13.01 -4.73
C ASP A 646 -22.61 14.15 -5.68
N ALA A 647 -22.57 13.87 -6.98
CA ALA A 647 -22.32 14.89 -8.00
C ALA A 647 -23.42 15.97 -8.01
N TRP A 648 -24.68 15.58 -7.83
CA TRP A 648 -25.82 16.52 -7.72
C TRP A 648 -25.69 17.45 -6.52
N LEU A 649 -25.35 16.91 -5.35
CA LEU A 649 -25.13 17.69 -4.12
C LEU A 649 -23.96 18.67 -4.27
N LEU A 650 -22.84 18.20 -4.85
CA LEU A 650 -21.66 19.03 -5.10
C LEU A 650 -21.95 20.18 -6.06
N ARG A 651 -22.71 19.97 -7.13
CA ARG A 651 -23.06 21.05 -8.09
C ARG A 651 -23.90 22.16 -7.44
N ARG A 652 -24.82 21.80 -6.53
CA ARG A 652 -25.80 22.74 -5.94
C ARG A 652 -25.34 23.40 -4.64
N PHE A 653 -24.59 22.66 -3.82
CA PHE A 653 -24.15 23.12 -2.50
C PHE A 653 -22.62 23.30 -2.40
N GLY A 654 -21.92 23.10 -3.53
CA GLY A 654 -20.49 23.32 -3.71
C GLY A 654 -20.06 24.79 -3.64
N PRO A 655 -18.76 25.05 -3.51
CA PRO A 655 -18.20 26.40 -3.41
C PRO A 655 -18.44 27.27 -4.66
N ASP A 656 -18.64 26.66 -5.83
CA ASP A 656 -18.87 27.38 -7.08
C ASP A 656 -20.29 27.98 -7.17
N GLY A 657 -21.25 27.50 -6.36
CA GLY A 657 -22.56 28.10 -6.15
C GLY A 657 -23.48 28.29 -7.37
N ARG A 658 -23.08 27.83 -8.57
CA ARG A 658 -23.74 28.19 -9.85
C ARG A 658 -25.15 27.64 -10.02
N GLU A 659 -25.50 26.53 -9.36
CA GLU A 659 -26.83 25.89 -9.42
C GLU A 659 -27.56 25.92 -8.07
N ARG A 660 -27.24 26.88 -7.19
CA ARG A 660 -27.79 26.86 -5.83
C ARG A 660 -29.29 27.06 -5.83
N LEU A 661 -29.99 26.16 -5.13
CA LEU A 661 -31.46 26.18 -5.04
C LEU A 661 -31.92 27.27 -4.06
N ALA A 662 -33.03 27.93 -4.39
CA ALA A 662 -33.58 29.00 -3.58
C ALA A 662 -34.09 28.52 -2.21
N ARG A 663 -34.70 27.34 -2.15
CA ARG A 663 -35.18 26.68 -0.92
C ARG A 663 -34.93 25.18 -1.01
N HIS A 664 -34.16 24.60 -0.09
CA HIS A 664 -33.89 23.14 -0.12
C HIS A 664 -33.46 22.56 1.22
N VAL A 665 -33.89 21.34 1.54
CA VAL A 665 -33.47 20.60 2.72
C VAL A 665 -32.78 19.30 2.30
N VAL A 666 -31.54 19.11 2.76
CA VAL A 666 -30.84 17.83 2.62
C VAL A 666 -30.94 17.09 3.94
N VAL A 667 -31.56 15.90 3.93
CA VAL A 667 -31.58 14.99 5.08
C VAL A 667 -30.54 13.92 4.85
N ALA A 668 -29.49 13.89 5.67
CA ALA A 668 -28.35 13.03 5.45
C ALA A 668 -28.01 12.18 6.67
N SER A 669 -27.34 11.05 6.45
CA SER A 669 -26.60 10.40 7.52
C SER A 669 -25.23 11.08 7.70
N GLN A 670 -24.41 10.55 8.61
CA GLN A 670 -23.02 10.99 8.86
C GLN A 670 -22.11 11.05 7.60
N VAL A 671 -22.58 10.51 6.46
CA VAL A 671 -21.91 10.68 5.17
C VAL A 671 -21.72 12.16 4.78
N ALA A 672 -22.56 13.08 5.27
CA ALA A 672 -22.43 14.51 4.99
C ALA A 672 -21.29 15.18 5.77
N GLU A 673 -20.99 14.74 6.99
CA GLU A 673 -19.93 15.31 7.85
C GLU A 673 -18.54 15.14 7.24
N GLN A 674 -18.33 14.00 6.58
CA GLN A 674 -17.08 13.64 5.93
C GLN A 674 -16.97 14.25 4.52
N ARG A 675 -18.02 14.94 4.03
CA ARG A 675 -18.12 15.50 2.67
C ARG A 675 -18.22 17.01 2.73
N ARG A 676 -17.09 17.64 3.04
CA ARG A 676 -16.97 19.06 3.39
C ARG A 676 -17.13 20.05 2.22
N ALA A 677 -17.51 19.57 1.03
CA ALA A 677 -17.82 20.44 -0.10
C ALA A 677 -19.31 20.84 -0.18
N CYS A 678 -20.20 20.27 0.63
CA CYS A 678 -21.60 20.70 0.70
C CYS A 678 -21.81 21.56 1.95
N GLY A 679 -21.72 22.89 1.80
CA GLY A 679 -21.92 23.80 2.92
C GLY A 679 -22.39 25.19 2.46
N PRO A 680 -23.46 25.74 3.05
CA PRO A 680 -23.91 27.09 2.70
C PRO A 680 -22.86 28.13 3.10
N ARG A 681 -22.21 28.79 2.12
CA ARG A 681 -21.55 30.09 2.35
C ARG A 681 -22.50 31.23 2.01
N ALA A 682 -22.51 32.25 2.87
CA ALA A 682 -23.22 33.51 2.69
C ALA A 682 -22.36 34.50 1.90
N CYS A 683 -22.96 35.21 0.95
CA CYS A 683 -22.62 36.57 0.55
C CYS A 683 -23.78 37.14 -0.30
N GLY A 684 -24.33 38.28 0.14
CA GLY A 684 -25.39 39.06 -0.51
C GLY A 684 -26.17 39.83 0.55
N ASP A 685 -26.02 41.17 0.56
CA ASP A 685 -26.46 42.09 1.62
C ASP A 685 -27.92 41.91 2.09
N GLY A 686 -28.07 41.58 3.38
CA GLY A 686 -29.34 41.38 4.07
C GLY A 686 -29.13 40.45 5.28
N PRO A 687 -29.91 40.56 6.38
CA PRO A 687 -29.67 39.81 7.61
C PRO A 687 -30.15 38.35 7.46
N GLY A 688 -29.47 37.55 6.62
CA GLY A 688 -29.79 36.14 6.37
C GLY A 688 -29.00 35.20 7.31
N ARG A 689 -29.69 34.61 8.29
CA ARG A 689 -29.12 33.64 9.24
C ARG A 689 -28.96 32.27 8.58
N THR A 690 -27.77 31.68 8.64
CA THR A 690 -27.54 30.27 8.29
C THR A 690 -27.47 29.46 9.58
N ARG A 691 -28.38 28.48 9.79
CA ARG A 691 -28.45 27.70 11.05
C ARG A 691 -28.23 26.20 10.84
N TYR A 692 -27.61 25.58 11.82
CA TYR A 692 -27.24 24.16 11.87
C TYR A 692 -27.93 23.53 13.09
N SER A 693 -28.72 22.47 12.91
CA SER A 693 -29.34 21.73 14.04
C SER A 693 -28.65 20.37 14.20
N PRO A 694 -27.84 20.14 15.25
CA PRO A 694 -27.35 18.82 15.59
C PRO A 694 -28.41 18.07 16.41
N GLY A 695 -28.97 17.00 15.85
CA GLY A 695 -29.61 15.95 16.63
C GLY A 695 -28.54 15.21 17.43
N LEU A 696 -28.82 14.92 18.69
CA LEU A 696 -27.97 14.25 19.69
C LEU A 696 -26.79 13.45 19.10
N GLY A 697 -25.59 13.98 19.34
CA GLY A 697 -24.32 13.30 19.16
C GLY A 697 -23.49 13.76 17.98
N LEU A 698 -22.98 15.01 17.99
CA LEU A 698 -21.72 15.33 17.32
C LEU A 698 -20.93 16.44 17.99
N ARG A 699 -19.67 16.09 18.29
CA ARG A 699 -18.59 16.98 18.68
C ARG A 699 -18.25 17.88 17.49
N SER A 700 -18.61 19.16 17.59
CA SER A 700 -17.98 20.19 16.77
C SER A 700 -16.50 20.26 17.16
N PRO A 701 -15.53 20.16 16.23
CA PRO A 701 -14.11 20.22 16.56
C PRO A 701 -13.67 21.60 17.07
N ARG A 702 -14.54 22.62 17.08
CA ARG A 702 -14.23 23.93 17.68
C ARG A 702 -14.39 23.99 19.20
N MET A 703 -14.80 22.91 19.87
CA MET A 703 -14.91 22.90 21.33
C MET A 703 -13.58 22.58 21.99
N GLN A 704 -12.88 23.63 22.44
CA GLN A 704 -11.91 23.54 23.52
C GLN A 704 -12.64 23.03 24.77
N ALA A 705 -12.19 21.91 25.34
CA ALA A 705 -12.65 21.46 26.65
C ALA A 705 -11.84 22.19 27.73
N CYS A 706 -12.45 23.17 28.40
CA CYS A 706 -12.00 23.58 29.74
C CYS A 706 -12.56 22.57 30.76
N PRO A 707 -11.75 22.03 31.68
CA PRO A 707 -12.25 21.18 32.75
C PRO A 707 -12.90 22.06 33.82
N LEU A 708 -14.19 21.83 34.09
CA LEU A 708 -14.86 22.33 35.30
C LEU A 708 -15.06 21.15 36.27
N PRO A 709 -14.98 21.42 37.59
CA PRO A 709 -14.81 20.40 38.63
C PRO A 709 -16.08 19.55 38.81
N ALA A 710 -15.87 18.26 39.02
CA ALA A 710 -16.94 17.34 39.42
C ALA A 710 -17.16 17.46 40.93
N ASP A 711 -18.25 18.13 41.33
CA ASP A 711 -18.78 18.00 42.68
C ASP A 711 -19.74 16.82 42.75
N ALA A 712 -19.45 15.96 43.72
CA ALA A 712 -20.33 15.21 44.62
C ALA A 712 -21.68 14.73 44.08
N ASP A 713 -21.79 13.43 43.81
CA ASP A 713 -22.68 12.53 44.58
C ASP A 713 -22.61 11.10 44.04
N ALA A 714 -21.89 10.23 44.77
CA ALA A 714 -22.17 8.80 44.87
C ALA A 714 -21.22 8.19 45.91
N ALA A 715 -21.54 8.40 47.18
CA ALA A 715 -21.06 7.57 48.27
C ALA A 715 -21.82 6.22 48.29
N ALA A 716 -21.19 5.21 48.91
CA ALA A 716 -21.58 3.80 49.06
C ALA A 716 -21.24 2.92 47.83
N ALA A 717 -20.32 1.97 47.87
CA ALA A 717 -19.76 1.20 48.98
C ALA A 717 -18.29 0.84 48.71
N ALA A 718 -17.45 1.05 49.71
CA ALA A 718 -16.20 0.33 49.90
C ALA A 718 -16.49 -0.82 50.87
N ASP A 719 -16.02 -2.04 50.59
CA ASP A 719 -14.90 -2.62 51.34
C ASP A 719 -14.40 -3.92 50.68
N GLU A 720 -13.22 -4.36 51.12
CA GLU A 720 -12.49 -5.62 50.86
C GLU A 720 -11.34 -5.60 49.83
N THR A 721 -10.25 -4.98 50.29
CA THR A 721 -8.87 -5.51 50.42
C THR A 721 -8.36 -6.74 49.62
N ASP A 722 -7.25 -6.49 48.93
CA ASP A 722 -5.94 -7.19 48.96
C ASP A 722 -5.79 -8.65 48.44
N ALA A 723 -5.04 -8.80 47.32
CA ALA A 723 -3.94 -9.77 47.11
C ALA A 723 -3.68 -10.06 45.60
N ASP A 724 -2.48 -9.74 45.13
CA ASP A 724 -1.82 -10.26 43.91
C ASP A 724 -0.81 -11.37 44.34
N PRO A 725 -0.06 -12.08 43.46
CA PRO A 725 -0.33 -12.76 42.18
C PRO A 725 -0.11 -14.29 42.30
N ARG A 726 -0.69 -15.08 41.38
CA ARG A 726 -0.11 -16.31 40.75
C ARG A 726 -1.22 -17.21 40.18
N CYS A 727 -1.43 -17.22 38.86
CA CYS A 727 -1.54 -18.46 38.07
C CYS A 727 -1.84 -18.22 36.58
N SER A 728 -1.10 -18.93 35.75
CA SER A 728 -1.22 -19.06 34.30
C SER A 728 -2.54 -19.72 33.86
N PRO A 729 -3.21 -19.28 32.77
CA PRO A 729 -4.32 -20.04 32.21
C PRO A 729 -3.82 -20.95 31.07
N ARG A 730 -3.88 -22.26 31.33
CA ARG A 730 -3.80 -23.32 30.32
C ARG A 730 -4.98 -23.22 29.35
N LYS A 731 -4.64 -23.28 28.06
CA LYS A 731 -5.55 -23.50 26.92
C LYS A 731 -6.34 -24.80 27.09
N ARG A 732 -7.68 -24.74 27.02
CA ARG A 732 -8.55 -25.89 26.71
C ARG A 732 -8.87 -25.86 25.21
N GLY A 733 -8.44 -26.88 24.49
CA GLY A 733 -8.92 -27.22 23.14
C GLY A 733 -10.04 -28.26 23.21
N PRO A 734 -10.83 -28.41 22.13
CA PRO A 734 -12.07 -29.18 22.11
C PRO A 734 -11.82 -30.69 21.84
N ALA A 735 -12.64 -31.54 22.46
CA ALA A 735 -12.69 -32.97 22.21
C ALA A 735 -13.58 -33.31 21.00
N PRO A 736 -13.23 -34.31 20.16
CA PRO A 736 -14.11 -34.86 19.14
C PRO A 736 -14.71 -36.21 19.57
N CYS A 737 -16.03 -36.39 19.43
CA CYS A 737 -16.69 -37.70 19.54
C CYS A 737 -17.24 -38.13 18.16
N ARG A 738 -16.92 -39.39 17.81
CA ARG A 738 -17.22 -40.11 16.58
C ARG A 738 -18.63 -40.75 16.58
N PRO A 739 -19.13 -41.18 15.39
CA PRO A 739 -20.50 -41.68 15.16
C PRO A 739 -20.62 -43.22 15.41
N PRO A 740 -21.82 -43.83 15.27
CA PRO A 740 -22.27 -44.96 16.08
C PRO A 740 -21.92 -46.33 15.50
N SER A 741 -21.74 -47.33 16.37
CA SER A 741 -21.66 -48.74 15.99
C SER A 741 -22.60 -49.58 16.86
N GLY A 742 -23.50 -50.31 16.20
CA GLY A 742 -24.39 -51.30 16.79
C GLY A 742 -23.64 -52.49 17.38
N ALA A 743 -24.30 -53.14 18.34
CA ALA A 743 -23.85 -54.32 19.07
C ALA A 743 -23.94 -55.61 18.22
N PRO A 744 -23.16 -56.66 18.56
CA PRO A 744 -23.49 -58.05 18.23
C PRO A 744 -24.21 -58.71 19.42
N THR A 745 -25.35 -59.35 19.15
CA THR A 745 -26.11 -60.19 20.09
C THR A 745 -25.63 -61.65 20.05
N ALA A 746 -25.43 -62.25 21.22
CA ALA A 746 -25.41 -63.70 21.42
C ALA A 746 -26.86 -64.24 21.56
N PRO A 747 -27.19 -65.48 21.16
CA PRO A 747 -28.56 -65.99 21.20
C PRO A 747 -28.79 -66.99 22.34
N ARG A 748 -29.93 -66.87 23.04
CA ARG A 748 -30.73 -67.97 23.64
C ARG A 748 -32.18 -67.48 23.67
N SER A 749 -33.20 -68.20 23.20
CA SER A 749 -33.94 -69.25 23.96
C SER A 749 -35.03 -69.92 23.04
N PRO A 750 -35.97 -70.79 23.52
CA PRO A 750 -36.35 -72.10 22.95
C PRO A 750 -37.60 -72.04 22.02
N PRO A 751 -38.11 -73.16 21.46
CA PRO A 751 -39.08 -73.09 20.37
C PRO A 751 -40.54 -73.00 20.83
N ARG A 752 -41.37 -72.43 19.94
CA ARG A 752 -42.85 -72.44 19.80
C ARG A 752 -43.61 -71.24 20.37
N PRO A 753 -44.87 -71.00 19.92
CA PRO A 753 -45.48 -71.23 18.60
C PRO A 753 -45.81 -69.93 17.85
#